data_AF-A0A9W8DHS3-F1
#
_entry.id   AF-A0A9W8DHS3-F1
#
_cell.length_a   1.000
_cell.length_b   1.000
_cell.length_c   1.000
_cell.angle_alpha   90.00
_cell.angle_beta   90.00
_cell.angle_gamma   90.00
#
_symmetry.space_group_name_H-M   'P 1'
#
loop_
_entity.id
_entity.type
_entity.pdbx_description
1 polymer ?
#
loop_
_entity_poly.entity_id
_entity_poly.type
_entity_poly.pdbx_seq_one_letter_code
_entity_poly.pdbx_strand_id
1 'polypeptide(L)'
;MVLSVAELVHGFSLAVEATQFAAKHKRIQAKFVDALKITAIGMAIAHIVIYGLVFFPLYLLQTGNSVFATLLQYDSSQSALALLSTKDAVSHFLSTLPLLGLDIITHVRPAVFADIFFTMLDEVDPEYAQALKTWPPRKFRWAKIKFAVQRLAKRYVMTLGASMLSQVPYVGWMVIPLGTVSVMAKFIGYPASAAAVAVAVVAPDSKQALLFVFKSLLAMSDFSRDLLKPFFSKAGAKPKQQVAFYRANESTMIGFILTFYFFVQLSWVGPAFFILAQAAMALFISRQTPRPPKYSPDAHAQQQPKKRSPAEPARQSRDTLQQADRKRQRRRAEERSSERQKQPLPTSSSASLSIRDNAIVNTNRERVGSLPSSPRPQKGLTRLDRSQPRIREKLPASGTSPKSVATQETERCASVPPLMNPLNGEKSPISDFSPNDQVADDASAASLVNSADAVRQSESQYVDYFQWQSDAKRDIELHLPGADSIETFSLRMPKSFERETDLRDEYLPINDLISTVRAIALYLVESSEFKRVVYEDNENGIMRQLERARNRRNGDDFVHAVYEFNRLLDQERANGDVHPVFSKNQVPSDLAIHIVEQTYNRIVAPTVDMLRQYKAFSNNVYGEILPTLISEFIEHAKITADSTFIDLGCGIGNVVLQVAAQTGCYACGIEIMKVPAKLAKRQAQEFAKRMQLYNMGHSPVRIWHGDFCESTDVQRLLPQADVVLVNNYAFDSKLNQNLLQMFLDLKEGTRIISLKPFVTPDHKISARNIYSPESILTVRRYQYWSQCVSWTDSGGEYFVQTVDRSRMKKFLARHGMM
;
A
#
# COMPACT_ATOMS: atom_id res chain seq x y z
N MET A 1 -21.05 15.35 -4.82
CA MET A 1 -21.19 16.13 -6.07
C MET A 1 -22.62 15.91 -6.51
N VAL A 2 -23.43 16.95 -6.65
CA VAL A 2 -24.83 16.81 -7.10
C VAL A 2 -24.82 16.84 -8.62
N LEU A 3 -25.55 15.92 -9.27
CA LEU A 3 -25.57 15.83 -10.73
C LEU A 3 -26.23 17.08 -11.33
N SER A 4 -25.67 17.57 -12.44
CA SER A 4 -26.27 18.65 -13.21
C SER A 4 -27.40 18.13 -14.09
N VAL A 5 -28.60 18.68 -13.94
CA VAL A 5 -29.78 18.34 -14.77
C VAL A 5 -29.50 18.63 -16.25
N ALA A 6 -28.78 19.72 -16.56
CA ALA A 6 -28.42 20.06 -17.93
C ALA A 6 -27.49 19.00 -18.56
N GLU A 7 -26.53 18.48 -17.79
CA GLU A 7 -25.61 17.43 -18.27
C GLU A 7 -26.34 16.09 -18.46
N LEU A 8 -27.32 15.78 -17.60
CA LEU A 8 -28.18 14.59 -17.75
C LEU A 8 -29.00 14.64 -19.05
N VAL A 9 -29.65 15.79 -19.32
CA VAL A 9 -30.40 16.02 -20.56
C VAL A 9 -29.48 15.96 -21.77
N HIS A 10 -28.27 16.51 -21.67
CA HIS A 10 -27.27 16.40 -22.72
C HIS A 10 -26.88 14.94 -23.00
N GLY A 11 -26.67 14.13 -21.96
CA GLY A 11 -26.41 12.69 -22.09
C GLY A 11 -27.53 11.93 -22.79
N PHE A 12 -28.79 12.24 -22.44
CA PHE A 12 -29.96 11.68 -23.10
C PHE A 12 -30.01 12.07 -24.59
N SER A 13 -29.78 13.35 -24.91
CA SER A 13 -29.75 13.85 -26.28
C SER A 13 -28.71 13.10 -27.13
N LEU A 14 -27.50 12.90 -26.59
CA LEU A 14 -26.44 12.14 -27.25
C LEU A 14 -26.84 10.69 -27.55
N ALA A 15 -27.56 10.03 -26.63
CA ALA A 15 -28.06 8.67 -26.83
C ALA A 15 -29.09 8.60 -27.97
N VAL A 16 -30.02 9.55 -28.03
CA VAL A 16 -31.03 9.63 -29.09
C VAL A 16 -30.38 9.90 -30.44
N GLU A 17 -29.47 10.87 -30.49
CA GLU A 17 -28.77 11.24 -31.72
C GLU A 17 -27.93 10.08 -32.25
N ALA A 18 -27.19 9.38 -31.39
CA ALA A 18 -26.40 8.24 -31.80
C ALA A 18 -27.26 7.07 -32.31
N THR A 19 -28.43 6.87 -31.71
CA THR A 19 -29.41 5.88 -32.17
C THR A 19 -29.96 6.24 -33.55
N GLN A 20 -30.33 7.51 -33.78
CA GLN A 20 -30.78 7.99 -35.09
C GLN A 20 -29.68 7.89 -36.14
N PHE A 21 -28.43 8.18 -35.78
CA PHE A 21 -27.29 8.04 -36.66
C PHE A 21 -27.08 6.57 -37.05
N ALA A 22 -27.08 5.65 -36.08
CA ALA A 22 -26.96 4.21 -36.33
C ALA A 22 -28.08 3.69 -37.25
N ALA A 23 -29.31 4.21 -37.07
CA ALA A 23 -30.46 3.85 -37.90
C ALA A 23 -30.37 4.35 -39.35
N LYS A 24 -29.56 5.37 -39.65
CA LYS A 24 -29.41 5.91 -41.03
C LYS A 24 -28.32 5.23 -41.85
N HIS A 25 -27.37 4.54 -41.22
CA HIS A 25 -26.18 4.01 -41.89
C HIS A 25 -26.25 2.50 -42.13
N LYS A 26 -26.28 2.08 -43.40
CA LYS A 26 -26.43 0.66 -43.79
C LYS A 26 -25.33 -0.26 -43.26
N ARG A 27 -24.09 0.24 -43.15
CA ARG A 27 -22.94 -0.53 -42.63
C ARG A 27 -23.12 -0.89 -41.15
N ILE A 28 -23.62 0.07 -40.36
CA ILE A 28 -23.92 -0.13 -38.93
C ILE A 28 -25.12 -1.08 -38.77
N GLN A 29 -26.17 -0.93 -39.59
CA GLN A 29 -27.32 -1.85 -39.60
C GLN A 29 -26.92 -3.31 -39.90
N ALA A 30 -26.06 -3.54 -40.89
CA ALA A 30 -25.58 -4.87 -41.23
C ALA A 30 -24.83 -5.52 -40.05
N LYS A 31 -23.89 -4.78 -39.45
CA LYS A 31 -23.15 -5.23 -38.27
C LYS A 31 -24.05 -5.44 -37.04
N PHE A 32 -25.09 -4.62 -36.89
CA PHE A 32 -26.09 -4.80 -35.84
C PHE A 32 -26.83 -6.13 -35.99
N VAL A 33 -27.27 -6.48 -37.21
CA VAL A 33 -27.93 -7.76 -37.48
C VAL A 33 -27.00 -8.94 -37.23
N ASP A 34 -25.73 -8.86 -37.63
CA ASP A 34 -24.75 -9.91 -37.37
C ASP A 34 -24.50 -10.10 -35.87
N ALA A 35 -24.32 -8.99 -35.14
CA ALA A 35 -24.16 -9.02 -33.69
C ALA A 35 -25.41 -9.60 -33.00
N LEU A 36 -26.61 -9.26 -33.49
CA LEU A 36 -27.87 -9.74 -32.94
C LEU A 36 -28.03 -11.24 -33.14
N LYS A 37 -27.73 -11.77 -34.33
CA LYS A 37 -27.75 -13.22 -34.61
C LYS A 37 -26.80 -13.99 -33.69
N ILE A 38 -25.55 -13.53 -33.59
CA ILE A 38 -24.53 -14.20 -32.76
C ILE A 38 -24.94 -14.16 -31.28
N THR A 39 -25.47 -13.02 -30.82
CA THR A 39 -25.91 -12.86 -29.43
C THR A 39 -27.15 -13.71 -29.14
N ALA A 40 -28.11 -13.79 -30.05
CA ALA A 40 -29.31 -14.63 -29.91
C ALA A 40 -28.95 -16.13 -29.84
N ILE A 41 -28.05 -16.60 -30.72
CA ILE A 41 -27.55 -17.98 -30.68
C ILE A 41 -26.80 -18.25 -29.37
N GLY A 42 -25.90 -17.33 -28.98
CA GLY A 42 -25.17 -17.46 -27.72
C GLY A 42 -26.08 -17.51 -26.51
N MET A 43 -27.17 -16.73 -26.50
CA MET A 43 -28.16 -16.74 -25.43
C MET A 43 -28.97 -18.02 -25.40
N ALA A 44 -29.38 -18.54 -26.55
CA ALA A 44 -30.07 -19.82 -26.64
C ALA A 44 -29.20 -20.95 -26.09
N ILE A 45 -27.92 -21.00 -26.47
CA ILE A 45 -26.96 -22.00 -25.95
C ILE A 45 -26.77 -21.84 -24.44
N ALA A 46 -26.53 -20.61 -23.95
CA ALA A 46 -26.37 -20.36 -22.53
C ALA A 46 -27.61 -20.75 -21.73
N HIS A 47 -28.80 -20.46 -22.26
CA HIS A 47 -30.07 -20.85 -21.66
C HIS A 47 -30.20 -22.38 -21.58
N ILE A 48 -29.93 -23.10 -22.67
CA ILE A 48 -29.95 -24.58 -22.70
C ILE A 48 -28.97 -25.17 -21.70
N VAL A 49 -27.73 -24.67 -21.66
CA VAL A 49 -26.68 -25.17 -20.75
C VAL A 49 -27.05 -24.93 -19.30
N ILE A 50 -27.51 -23.73 -18.95
CA ILE A 50 -27.88 -23.39 -17.57
C ILE A 50 -29.11 -24.20 -17.13
N TYR A 51 -30.14 -24.29 -17.98
CA TYR A 51 -31.32 -25.10 -17.67
C TYR A 51 -30.96 -26.58 -17.54
N GLY A 52 -30.07 -27.09 -18.39
CA GLY A 52 -29.55 -28.45 -18.30
C GLY A 52 -28.82 -28.70 -16.99
N LEU A 53 -27.82 -27.88 -16.65
CA LEU A 53 -27.03 -28.03 -15.42
C LEU A 53 -27.84 -27.92 -14.13
N VAL A 54 -28.90 -27.11 -14.13
CA VAL A 54 -29.68 -26.81 -12.94
C VAL A 54 -30.88 -27.74 -12.77
N PHE A 55 -31.66 -28.00 -13.84
CA PHE A 55 -32.85 -28.84 -13.73
C PHE A 55 -32.56 -30.33 -13.88
N PHE A 56 -31.51 -30.74 -14.60
CA PHE A 56 -31.19 -32.17 -14.74
C PHE A 56 -30.93 -32.87 -13.40
N PRO A 57 -30.13 -32.32 -12.47
CA PRO A 57 -29.96 -32.91 -11.13
C PRO A 57 -31.25 -32.94 -10.32
N LEU A 58 -32.10 -31.91 -10.44
CA LEU A 58 -33.39 -31.86 -9.75
C LEU A 58 -34.35 -32.94 -10.26
N TYR A 59 -34.40 -33.15 -11.58
CA TYR A 59 -35.16 -34.26 -12.17
C TYR A 59 -34.61 -35.61 -11.73
N LEU A 60 -33.28 -35.79 -11.71
CA LEU A 60 -32.64 -37.02 -11.25
C LEU A 60 -32.97 -37.32 -9.78
N LEU A 61 -32.93 -36.31 -8.92
CA LEU A 61 -33.31 -36.43 -7.50
C LEU A 61 -34.80 -36.74 -7.34
N GLN A 62 -35.67 -36.13 -8.15
CA GLN A 62 -37.10 -36.40 -8.13
C GLN A 62 -37.41 -37.84 -8.56
N THR A 63 -36.82 -38.30 -9.66
CA THR A 63 -36.95 -39.69 -10.13
C THR A 63 -36.36 -40.67 -9.12
N GLY A 64 -35.18 -40.37 -8.55
CA GLY A 64 -34.55 -41.18 -7.52
C GLY A 64 -35.42 -41.30 -6.27
N ASN A 65 -35.95 -40.19 -5.75
CA ASN A 65 -36.86 -40.18 -4.60
C ASN A 65 -38.12 -41.02 -4.85
N SER A 66 -38.71 -40.96 -6.05
CA SER A 66 -39.85 -41.82 -6.41
C SER A 66 -39.48 -43.31 -6.47
N VAL A 67 -38.30 -43.65 -6.99
CA VAL A 67 -37.81 -45.03 -7.07
C VAL A 67 -37.50 -45.58 -5.67
N PHE A 68 -36.83 -44.82 -4.82
CA PHE A 68 -36.53 -45.22 -3.44
C PHE A 68 -37.80 -45.34 -2.58
N ALA A 69 -38.78 -44.45 -2.76
CA ALA A 69 -40.07 -44.56 -2.08
C ALA A 69 -40.79 -45.86 -2.43
N THR A 70 -40.72 -46.28 -3.69
CA THR A 70 -41.30 -47.54 -4.16
C THR A 70 -40.53 -48.76 -3.62
N LEU A 71 -39.19 -48.70 -3.60
CA LEU A 71 -38.34 -49.80 -3.15
C LEU A 71 -38.31 -49.99 -1.63
N LEU A 72 -38.35 -48.89 -0.86
CA LEU A 72 -38.19 -48.87 0.59
C LEU A 72 -39.51 -48.60 1.34
N GLN A 73 -40.63 -48.43 0.63
CA GLN A 73 -41.98 -48.23 1.18
C GLN A 73 -42.10 -47.10 2.22
N TYR A 74 -41.42 -45.97 2.01
CA TYR A 74 -41.53 -44.78 2.88
C TYR A 74 -42.38 -43.68 2.24
N ASP A 75 -42.97 -42.81 3.07
CA ASP A 75 -43.78 -41.67 2.61
C ASP A 75 -42.91 -40.58 1.97
N SER A 76 -43.03 -40.41 0.65
CA SER A 76 -42.28 -39.44 -0.14
C SER A 76 -42.97 -38.10 -0.32
N SER A 77 -44.13 -37.87 0.30
CA SER A 77 -44.93 -36.65 0.11
C SER A 77 -44.16 -35.38 0.50
N GLN A 78 -43.46 -35.40 1.65
CA GLN A 78 -42.68 -34.24 2.11
C GLN A 78 -41.46 -33.96 1.23
N SER A 79 -40.72 -35.00 0.82
CA SER A 79 -39.55 -34.83 -0.06
C SER A 79 -39.96 -34.40 -1.47
N ALA A 80 -41.10 -34.87 -1.97
CA ALA A 80 -41.66 -34.42 -3.24
C ALA A 80 -42.08 -32.94 -3.20
N LEU A 81 -42.77 -32.51 -2.14
CA LEU A 81 -43.15 -31.10 -1.94
C LEU A 81 -41.93 -30.18 -1.81
N ALA A 82 -40.87 -30.62 -1.10
CA ALA A 82 -39.63 -29.87 -0.98
C ALA A 82 -38.90 -29.73 -2.34
N LEU A 83 -38.86 -30.78 -3.15
CA LEU A 83 -38.27 -30.76 -4.50
C LEU A 83 -39.08 -29.88 -5.47
N LEU A 84 -40.41 -29.90 -5.38
CA LEU A 84 -41.32 -29.01 -6.14
C LEU A 84 -41.09 -27.54 -5.78
N SER A 85 -41.06 -27.21 -4.48
CA SER A 85 -40.78 -25.85 -4.01
C SER A 85 -39.39 -25.37 -4.44
N THR A 86 -38.39 -26.27 -4.41
CA THR A 86 -37.03 -25.97 -4.89
C THR A 86 -37.03 -25.71 -6.40
N LYS A 87 -37.78 -26.49 -7.18
CA LYS A 87 -37.92 -26.30 -8.63
C LYS A 87 -38.57 -24.96 -8.98
N ASP A 88 -39.59 -24.55 -8.24
CA ASP A 88 -40.27 -23.26 -8.43
C ASP A 88 -39.36 -22.07 -8.05
N ALA A 89 -38.64 -22.19 -6.93
CA ALA A 89 -37.65 -21.18 -6.53
C ALA A 89 -36.52 -21.04 -7.56
N VAL A 90 -36.05 -22.17 -8.10
CA VAL A 90 -35.06 -22.22 -9.18
C VAL A 90 -35.64 -21.60 -10.45
N SER A 91 -36.85 -21.95 -10.87
CA SER A 91 -37.50 -21.37 -12.05
C SER A 91 -37.62 -19.84 -11.97
N HIS A 92 -38.03 -19.33 -10.80
CA HIS A 92 -38.09 -17.89 -10.54
C HIS A 92 -36.70 -17.23 -10.54
N PHE A 93 -35.65 -17.92 -10.10
CA PHE A 93 -34.28 -17.43 -10.26
C PHE A 93 -33.86 -17.41 -11.75
N LEU A 94 -34.17 -18.48 -12.48
CA LEU A 94 -33.79 -18.63 -13.88
C LEU A 94 -34.50 -17.64 -14.82
N SER A 95 -35.67 -17.12 -14.45
CA SER A 95 -36.35 -16.07 -15.22
C SER A 95 -35.61 -14.72 -15.20
N THR A 96 -34.70 -14.51 -14.25
CA THR A 96 -33.83 -13.31 -14.17
C THR A 96 -32.52 -13.45 -14.96
N LEU A 97 -32.26 -14.63 -15.55
CA LEU A 97 -31.01 -14.95 -16.26
C LEU A 97 -30.78 -14.39 -17.66
N PRO A 98 -31.74 -13.85 -18.42
CA PRO A 98 -31.42 -13.31 -19.74
C PRO A 98 -30.30 -12.26 -19.71
N LEU A 99 -30.19 -11.51 -18.61
CA LEU A 99 -29.09 -10.60 -18.31
C LEU A 99 -27.77 -11.31 -18.00
N LEU A 100 -27.80 -12.46 -17.29
CA LEU A 100 -26.61 -13.29 -17.10
C LEU A 100 -26.13 -13.87 -18.43
N GLY A 101 -27.04 -14.31 -19.30
CA GLY A 101 -26.70 -14.79 -20.64
C GLY A 101 -25.98 -13.70 -21.45
N LEU A 102 -26.50 -12.48 -21.43
CA LEU A 102 -25.87 -11.32 -22.05
C LEU A 102 -24.50 -11.00 -21.42
N ASP A 103 -24.39 -10.98 -20.09
CA ASP A 103 -23.13 -10.78 -19.37
C ASP A 103 -22.10 -11.87 -19.71
N ILE A 104 -22.50 -13.14 -19.85
CA ILE A 104 -21.62 -14.23 -20.27
C ILE A 104 -21.13 -13.97 -21.70
N ILE A 105 -22.02 -13.62 -22.63
CA ILE A 105 -21.67 -13.43 -24.04
C ILE A 105 -20.74 -12.22 -24.23
N THR A 106 -20.96 -11.12 -23.51
CA THR A 106 -20.06 -9.93 -23.53
C THR A 106 -18.66 -10.24 -23.00
N HIS A 107 -18.50 -11.35 -22.27
CA HIS A 107 -17.21 -11.84 -21.78
C HIS A 107 -16.59 -12.91 -22.67
N VAL A 108 -17.40 -13.83 -23.22
CA VAL A 108 -16.95 -14.93 -24.07
C VAL A 108 -16.63 -14.45 -25.49
N ARG A 109 -17.42 -13.52 -26.03
CA ARG A 109 -17.27 -12.97 -27.40
C ARG A 109 -17.20 -11.43 -27.40
N PRO A 110 -16.22 -10.81 -26.71
CA PRO A 110 -16.09 -9.36 -26.66
C PRO A 110 -15.84 -8.73 -28.04
N ALA A 111 -15.32 -9.50 -29.01
CA ALA A 111 -15.08 -9.06 -30.37
C ALA A 111 -16.35 -8.61 -31.10
N VAL A 112 -17.51 -9.25 -30.83
CA VAL A 112 -18.79 -8.91 -31.47
C VAL A 112 -19.21 -7.48 -31.12
N PHE A 113 -19.07 -7.12 -29.85
CA PHE A 113 -19.44 -5.80 -29.34
C PHE A 113 -18.38 -4.74 -29.66
N ALA A 114 -17.10 -5.13 -29.73
CA ALA A 114 -16.05 -4.24 -30.19
C ALA A 114 -16.22 -3.88 -31.67
N ASP A 115 -16.62 -4.84 -32.52
CA ASP A 115 -16.78 -4.61 -33.95
C ASP A 115 -17.89 -3.60 -34.26
N ILE A 116 -19.04 -3.69 -33.58
CA ILE A 116 -20.11 -2.69 -33.73
C ILE A 116 -19.69 -1.31 -33.21
N PHE A 117 -19.00 -1.24 -32.07
CA PHE A 117 -18.47 0.00 -31.51
C PHE A 117 -17.48 0.66 -32.48
N PHE A 118 -16.53 -0.09 -33.01
CA PHE A 118 -15.53 0.46 -33.94
C PHE A 118 -16.12 0.78 -35.31
N THR A 119 -17.12 0.05 -35.78
CA THR A 119 -17.84 0.40 -37.02
C THR A 119 -18.55 1.73 -36.86
N MET A 120 -19.24 1.96 -35.75
CA MET A 120 -19.86 3.26 -35.48
C MET A 120 -18.81 4.37 -35.38
N LEU A 121 -17.70 4.13 -34.69
CA LEU A 121 -16.64 5.13 -34.53
C LEU A 121 -15.99 5.49 -35.88
N ASP A 122 -15.80 4.51 -36.77
CA ASP A 122 -15.24 4.68 -38.12
C ASP A 122 -16.14 5.56 -39.01
N GLU A 123 -17.46 5.45 -38.85
CA GLU A 123 -18.44 6.27 -39.59
C GLU A 123 -18.62 7.67 -38.98
N VAL A 124 -18.51 7.83 -37.66
CA VAL A 124 -18.67 9.12 -36.97
C VAL A 124 -17.41 9.98 -37.04
N ASP A 125 -16.24 9.38 -36.77
CA ASP A 125 -14.94 10.06 -36.81
C ASP A 125 -13.84 9.08 -37.27
N PRO A 126 -13.60 8.99 -38.59
CA PRO A 126 -12.60 8.08 -39.16
C PRO A 126 -11.19 8.31 -38.59
N GLU A 127 -10.84 9.57 -38.29
CA GLU A 127 -9.52 9.90 -37.73
C GLU A 127 -9.37 9.40 -36.30
N TYR A 128 -10.43 9.55 -35.49
CA TYR A 128 -10.47 8.99 -34.13
C TYR A 128 -10.33 7.46 -34.19
N ALA A 129 -11.09 6.80 -35.07
CA ALA A 129 -11.05 5.36 -35.22
C ALA A 129 -9.65 4.87 -35.66
N GLN A 130 -9.02 5.55 -36.61
CA GLN A 130 -7.66 5.26 -37.04
C GLN A 130 -6.65 5.47 -35.92
N ALA A 131 -6.75 6.58 -35.18
CA ALA A 131 -5.87 6.85 -34.04
C ALA A 131 -5.97 5.71 -33.01
N LEU A 132 -7.17 5.26 -32.64
CA LEU A 132 -7.34 4.17 -31.68
C LEU A 132 -6.88 2.80 -32.21
N LYS A 133 -6.96 2.58 -33.53
CA LYS A 133 -6.46 1.34 -34.19
C LYS A 133 -4.93 1.21 -34.10
N THR A 134 -4.19 2.33 -34.06
CA THR A 134 -2.70 2.31 -33.95
C THR A 134 -2.18 1.81 -32.60
N TRP A 135 -3.01 1.79 -31.56
CA TRP A 135 -2.60 1.39 -30.21
C TRP A 135 -2.52 -0.14 -30.07
N PRO A 136 -1.48 -0.67 -29.39
CA PRO A 136 -1.29 -2.11 -29.24
C PRO A 136 -2.43 -2.73 -28.42
N PRO A 137 -3.03 -3.86 -28.87
CA PRO A 137 -4.09 -4.52 -28.13
C PRO A 137 -3.54 -5.08 -26.81
N ARG A 138 -4.03 -4.59 -25.67
CA ARG A 138 -3.68 -5.17 -24.37
C ARG A 138 -4.42 -6.50 -24.19
N LYS A 139 -3.70 -7.63 -24.17
CA LYS A 139 -4.28 -8.98 -23.93
C LYS A 139 -4.81 -9.07 -22.50
N PHE A 140 -6.11 -8.92 -22.35
CA PHE A 140 -6.80 -9.01 -21.05
C PHE A 140 -7.08 -10.50 -20.74
N ARG A 141 -6.22 -11.12 -19.91
CA ARG A 141 -6.28 -12.56 -19.57
C ARG A 141 -7.52 -12.94 -18.75
N TRP A 142 -7.88 -14.22 -18.85
CA TRP A 142 -9.07 -15.00 -18.43
C TRP A 142 -9.68 -14.82 -17.03
N ALA A 143 -9.27 -13.84 -16.22
CA ALA A 143 -9.85 -13.58 -14.90
C ALA A 143 -11.29 -13.02 -14.93
N LYS A 144 -11.82 -12.68 -16.11
CA LYS A 144 -13.04 -11.89 -16.28
C LYS A 144 -14.35 -12.62 -15.93
N ILE A 145 -14.50 -13.92 -16.20
CA ILE A 145 -15.76 -14.63 -15.90
C ILE A 145 -15.93 -14.79 -14.39
N LYS A 146 -14.86 -15.14 -13.66
CA LYS A 146 -14.86 -15.21 -12.19
C LYS A 146 -15.25 -13.85 -11.57
N PHE A 147 -14.69 -12.75 -12.06
CA PHE A 147 -15.06 -11.41 -11.58
C PHE A 147 -16.48 -10.98 -11.99
N ALA A 148 -16.98 -11.36 -13.17
CA ALA A 148 -18.36 -11.10 -13.58
C ALA A 148 -19.35 -11.88 -12.69
N VAL A 149 -19.09 -13.18 -12.46
CA VAL A 149 -19.86 -14.03 -11.56
C VAL A 149 -19.79 -13.54 -10.11
N GLN A 150 -18.62 -13.12 -9.62
CA GLN A 150 -18.47 -12.55 -8.28
C GLN A 150 -19.20 -11.22 -8.11
N ARG A 151 -19.17 -10.33 -9.12
CA ARG A 151 -19.92 -9.06 -9.10
C ARG A 151 -21.42 -9.31 -9.08
N LEU A 152 -21.90 -10.24 -9.91
CA LEU A 152 -23.29 -10.65 -9.95
C LEU A 152 -23.73 -11.31 -8.63
N ALA A 153 -22.93 -12.22 -8.10
CA ALA A 153 -23.17 -12.88 -6.83
C ALA A 153 -23.20 -11.86 -5.68
N LYS A 154 -22.27 -10.90 -5.66
CA LYS A 154 -22.28 -9.81 -4.66
C LYS A 154 -23.56 -8.97 -4.76
N ARG A 155 -24.00 -8.60 -5.98
CA ARG A 155 -25.27 -7.87 -6.20
C ARG A 155 -26.45 -8.71 -5.71
N TYR A 156 -26.51 -9.98 -6.07
CA TYR A 156 -27.55 -10.90 -5.66
C TYR A 156 -27.62 -11.04 -4.13
N VAL A 157 -26.47 -11.27 -3.48
CA VAL A 157 -26.34 -11.35 -2.02
C VAL A 157 -26.74 -10.03 -1.34
N MET A 158 -26.36 -8.88 -1.88
CA MET A 158 -26.78 -7.58 -1.33
C MET A 158 -28.29 -7.36 -1.48
N THR A 159 -28.88 -7.74 -2.62
CA THR A 159 -30.34 -7.63 -2.82
C THR A 159 -31.11 -8.63 -1.99
N LEU A 160 -30.60 -9.86 -1.84
CA LEU A 160 -31.18 -10.91 -1.01
C LEU A 160 -31.08 -10.53 0.47
N GLY A 161 -29.91 -10.06 0.91
CA GLY A 161 -29.70 -9.54 2.25
C GLY A 161 -30.61 -8.36 2.57
N ALA A 162 -30.78 -7.41 1.64
CA ALA A 162 -31.73 -6.32 1.80
C ALA A 162 -33.19 -6.83 1.87
N SER A 163 -33.55 -7.82 1.06
CA SER A 163 -34.88 -8.46 1.10
C SER A 163 -35.12 -9.24 2.40
N MET A 164 -34.15 -10.01 2.88
CA MET A 164 -34.25 -10.76 4.14
C MET A 164 -34.29 -9.81 5.35
N LEU A 165 -33.42 -8.79 5.36
CA LEU A 165 -33.42 -7.78 6.43
C LEU A 165 -34.70 -6.94 6.41
N SER A 166 -35.35 -6.81 5.24
CA SER A 166 -36.66 -6.16 5.15
C SER A 166 -37.82 -6.95 5.77
N GLN A 167 -37.63 -8.25 6.01
CA GLN A 167 -38.60 -9.11 6.70
C GLN A 167 -38.45 -9.08 8.23
N VAL A 168 -37.44 -8.39 8.76
CA VAL A 168 -37.24 -8.23 10.22
C VAL A 168 -38.38 -7.40 10.82
N PRO A 169 -39.07 -7.89 11.87
CA PRO A 169 -40.14 -7.15 12.52
C PRO A 169 -39.70 -5.76 12.98
N TYR A 170 -40.61 -4.78 12.92
CA TYR A 170 -40.45 -3.38 13.37
C TYR A 170 -39.43 -2.50 12.62
N VAL A 171 -38.28 -3.04 12.19
CA VAL A 171 -37.18 -2.26 11.57
C VAL A 171 -37.03 -2.56 10.07
N GLY A 172 -37.47 -3.73 9.60
CA GLY A 172 -37.26 -4.19 8.22
C GLY A 172 -37.90 -3.29 7.15
N TRP A 173 -39.01 -2.62 7.46
CA TRP A 173 -39.67 -1.72 6.51
C TRP A 173 -38.81 -0.50 6.12
N MET A 174 -37.82 -0.11 6.93
CA MET A 174 -36.92 1.03 6.67
C MET A 174 -35.65 0.66 5.89
N VAL A 175 -35.31 -0.63 5.80
CA VAL A 175 -34.04 -1.08 5.20
C VAL A 175 -33.93 -0.66 3.73
N ILE A 176 -34.98 -0.91 2.94
CA ILE A 176 -35.01 -0.57 1.51
C ILE A 176 -35.09 0.95 1.32
N PRO A 177 -35.97 1.72 2.00
CA PRO A 177 -35.97 3.18 1.96
C PRO A 177 -34.63 3.82 2.28
N LEU A 178 -33.98 3.45 3.39
CA LEU A 178 -32.69 4.02 3.80
C LEU A 178 -31.57 3.65 2.82
N GLY A 179 -31.57 2.42 2.31
CA GLY A 179 -30.64 1.98 1.27
C GLY A 179 -30.82 2.76 -0.03
N THR A 180 -32.06 2.96 -0.46
CA THR A 180 -32.40 3.75 -1.65
C THR A 180 -31.99 5.22 -1.47
N VAL A 181 -32.27 5.84 -0.32
CA VAL A 181 -31.80 7.20 -0.02
C VAL A 181 -30.27 7.28 -0.08
N SER A 182 -29.57 6.32 0.53
CA SER A 182 -28.11 6.34 0.58
C SER A 182 -27.45 6.24 -0.81
N VAL A 183 -28.05 5.46 -1.72
CA VAL A 183 -27.57 5.33 -3.09
C VAL A 183 -27.99 6.54 -3.92
N MET A 184 -29.25 6.95 -3.85
CA MET A 184 -29.84 8.03 -4.65
C MET A 184 -29.36 9.43 -4.20
N ALA A 185 -28.95 9.61 -2.95
CA ALA A 185 -28.32 10.83 -2.44
C ALA A 185 -27.02 11.18 -3.16
N LYS A 186 -26.34 10.19 -3.77
CA LYS A 186 -25.17 10.43 -4.62
C LYS A 186 -25.54 11.14 -5.92
N PHE A 187 -26.79 11.03 -6.37
CA PHE A 187 -27.28 11.52 -7.66
C PHE A 187 -27.96 12.87 -7.51
N ILE A 188 -28.97 12.96 -6.64
CA ILE A 188 -29.83 14.15 -6.49
C ILE A 188 -29.64 14.87 -5.14
N GLY A 189 -28.68 14.43 -4.32
CA GLY A 189 -28.45 14.96 -2.97
C GLY A 189 -29.39 14.37 -1.92
N TYR A 190 -28.98 14.44 -0.65
CA TYR A 190 -29.75 13.88 0.48
C TYR A 190 -31.17 14.47 0.62
N PRO A 191 -31.39 15.79 0.52
CA PRO A 191 -32.74 16.35 0.72
C PRO A 191 -33.74 15.89 -0.35
N ALA A 192 -33.36 15.94 -1.62
CA ALA A 192 -34.24 15.52 -2.72
C ALA A 192 -34.45 14.00 -2.74
N SER A 193 -33.42 13.23 -2.39
CA SER A 193 -33.51 11.78 -2.28
C SER A 193 -34.41 11.32 -1.13
N ALA A 194 -34.32 11.97 0.03
CA ALA A 194 -35.19 11.70 1.16
C ALA A 194 -36.64 12.07 0.84
N ALA A 195 -36.89 13.20 0.17
CA ALA A 195 -38.22 13.61 -0.26
C ALA A 195 -38.84 12.63 -1.26
N ALA A 196 -38.08 12.21 -2.30
CA ALA A 196 -38.56 11.25 -3.29
C ALA A 196 -38.90 9.88 -2.68
N VAL A 197 -38.07 9.40 -1.74
CA VAL A 197 -38.32 8.14 -1.04
C VAL A 197 -39.47 8.27 -0.04
N ALA A 198 -39.62 9.40 0.65
CA ALA A 198 -40.74 9.64 1.57
C ALA A 198 -42.09 9.62 0.83
N VAL A 199 -42.18 10.28 -0.33
CA VAL A 199 -43.38 10.23 -1.19
C VAL A 199 -43.67 8.80 -1.62
N ALA A 200 -42.64 8.05 -2.04
CA ALA A 200 -42.81 6.69 -2.47
C ALA A 200 -43.26 5.78 -1.33
N VAL A 201 -42.72 5.87 -0.11
CA VAL A 201 -43.10 5.04 1.04
C VAL A 201 -44.59 5.16 1.43
N VAL A 202 -45.22 6.30 1.16
CA VAL A 202 -46.65 6.55 1.45
C VAL A 202 -47.58 5.83 0.45
N ALA A 203 -47.09 5.46 -0.74
CA ALA A 203 -47.89 4.77 -1.75
C ALA A 203 -48.02 3.26 -1.46
N PRO A 204 -49.21 2.65 -1.66
CA PRO A 204 -49.37 1.19 -1.72
C PRO A 204 -48.44 0.62 -2.81
N ASP A 205 -47.85 -0.56 -2.58
CA ASP A 205 -46.89 -1.25 -3.48
C ASP A 205 -45.52 -0.58 -3.71
N SER A 206 -45.21 0.49 -2.96
CA SER A 206 -43.96 1.23 -3.09
C SER A 206 -42.69 0.42 -2.81
N LYS A 207 -42.76 -0.61 -1.97
CA LYS A 207 -41.60 -1.45 -1.64
C LYS A 207 -40.99 -2.10 -2.88
N GLN A 208 -41.81 -2.59 -3.80
CA GLN A 208 -41.32 -3.22 -5.03
C GLN A 208 -40.73 -2.18 -5.99
N ALA A 209 -41.37 -1.02 -6.11
CA ALA A 209 -40.87 0.09 -6.92
C ALA A 209 -39.54 0.65 -6.38
N LEU A 210 -39.41 0.85 -5.07
CA LEU A 210 -38.16 1.27 -4.43
C LEU A 210 -37.04 0.24 -4.64
N LEU A 211 -37.37 -1.04 -4.48
CA LEU A 211 -36.40 -2.13 -4.63
C LEU A 211 -35.95 -2.25 -6.09
N PHE A 212 -36.85 -2.02 -7.05
CA PHE A 212 -36.53 -1.91 -8.47
C PHE A 212 -35.61 -0.71 -8.77
N VAL A 213 -35.89 0.46 -8.20
CA VAL A 213 -35.02 1.66 -8.33
C VAL A 213 -33.64 1.40 -7.71
N PHE A 214 -33.60 0.84 -6.51
CA PHE A 214 -32.35 0.49 -5.82
C PHE A 214 -31.50 -0.49 -6.64
N LYS A 215 -32.10 -1.58 -7.13
CA LYS A 215 -31.44 -2.55 -8.03
C LYS A 215 -30.90 -1.88 -9.29
N SER A 216 -31.70 -1.00 -9.88
CA SER A 216 -31.36 -0.31 -11.12
C SER A 216 -30.17 0.63 -10.97
N LEU A 217 -30.14 1.45 -9.91
CA LEU A 217 -29.05 2.38 -9.64
C LEU A 217 -27.71 1.67 -9.42
N LEU A 218 -27.71 0.51 -8.76
CA LEU A 218 -26.50 -0.28 -8.57
C LEU A 218 -26.00 -0.88 -9.90
N ALA A 219 -26.92 -1.40 -10.71
CA ALA A 219 -26.61 -2.08 -11.97
C ALA A 219 -26.17 -1.14 -13.10
N MET A 220 -26.64 0.12 -13.13
CA MET A 220 -26.22 1.11 -14.13
C MET A 220 -24.71 1.35 -14.13
N SER A 221 -24.07 1.31 -12.95
CA SER A 221 -22.62 1.49 -12.83
C SER A 221 -21.82 0.38 -13.49
N ASP A 222 -22.29 -0.86 -13.44
CA ASP A 222 -21.66 -1.99 -14.10
C ASP A 222 -21.92 -1.98 -15.61
N PHE A 223 -23.15 -1.67 -16.01
CA PHE A 223 -23.51 -1.50 -17.43
C PHE A 223 -22.63 -0.44 -18.12
N SER A 224 -22.36 0.69 -17.46
CA SER A 224 -21.44 1.73 -17.96
C SER A 224 -20.05 1.18 -18.29
N ARG A 225 -19.53 0.29 -17.42
CA ARG A 225 -18.18 -0.27 -17.54
C ARG A 225 -18.10 -1.29 -18.67
N ASP A 226 -19.18 -2.03 -18.88
CA ASP A 226 -19.26 -3.00 -19.95
C ASP A 226 -19.40 -2.30 -21.32
N LEU A 227 -20.11 -1.17 -21.40
CA LEU A 227 -20.15 -0.32 -22.60
C LEU A 227 -18.78 0.32 -22.94
N LEU A 228 -18.03 0.78 -21.95
CA LEU A 228 -16.73 1.46 -22.17
C LEU A 228 -15.54 0.51 -22.38
N LYS A 229 -15.77 -0.79 -22.24
CA LYS A 229 -14.75 -1.82 -22.33
C LYS A 229 -14.00 -1.84 -23.68
N PRO A 230 -14.66 -1.72 -24.86
CA PRO A 230 -13.96 -1.68 -26.14
C PRO A 230 -12.99 -0.49 -26.24
N PHE A 231 -13.43 0.68 -25.76
CA PHE A 231 -12.63 1.90 -25.74
C PHE A 231 -11.40 1.77 -24.83
N PHE A 232 -11.59 1.49 -23.53
CA PHE A 232 -10.47 1.43 -22.59
C PHE A 232 -9.50 0.29 -22.87
N SER A 233 -9.99 -0.83 -23.43
CA SER A 233 -9.14 -1.94 -23.82
C SER A 233 -8.18 -1.58 -24.97
N LYS A 234 -8.60 -0.71 -25.88
CA LYS A 234 -7.79 -0.26 -27.02
C LYS A 234 -6.98 1.00 -26.72
N ALA A 235 -7.51 1.91 -25.91
CA ALA A 235 -6.80 3.10 -25.42
C ALA A 235 -5.68 2.77 -24.40
N GLY A 236 -5.56 1.51 -23.95
CA GLY A 236 -4.55 1.12 -22.95
C GLY A 236 -4.72 1.80 -21.59
N ALA A 237 -5.89 2.38 -21.29
CA ALA A 237 -6.11 3.27 -20.17
C ALA A 237 -5.86 2.59 -18.81
N LYS A 238 -5.03 3.21 -17.96
CA LYS A 238 -4.76 2.74 -16.58
C LYS A 238 -6.00 2.93 -15.69
N PRO A 239 -6.16 2.17 -14.58
CA PRO A 239 -7.31 2.32 -13.69
C PRO A 239 -7.53 3.76 -13.19
N LYS A 240 -6.46 4.50 -12.90
CA LYS A 240 -6.54 5.92 -12.51
C LYS A 240 -7.16 6.81 -13.60
N GLN A 241 -6.83 6.57 -14.87
CA GLN A 241 -7.39 7.32 -16.01
C GLN A 241 -8.86 6.97 -16.24
N GLN A 242 -9.23 5.70 -16.05
CA GLN A 242 -10.63 5.27 -16.12
C GLN A 242 -11.46 5.97 -15.04
N VAL A 243 -10.99 6.00 -13.79
CA VAL A 243 -11.67 6.69 -12.67
C VAL A 243 -11.79 8.20 -12.94
N ALA A 244 -10.74 8.83 -13.48
CA ALA A 244 -10.77 10.25 -13.86
C ALA A 244 -11.82 10.52 -14.95
N PHE A 245 -11.90 9.66 -15.97
CA PHE A 245 -12.92 9.75 -17.02
C PHE A 245 -14.34 9.64 -16.45
N TYR A 246 -14.59 8.66 -15.57
CA TYR A 246 -15.91 8.48 -14.94
C TYR A 246 -16.32 9.70 -14.11
N ARG A 247 -15.39 10.30 -13.36
CA ARG A 247 -15.66 11.50 -12.57
C ARG A 247 -15.91 12.73 -13.44
N ALA A 248 -15.18 12.86 -14.54
CA ALA A 248 -15.33 13.99 -15.46
C ALA A 248 -16.66 13.96 -16.22
N ASN A 249 -17.21 12.77 -16.48
CA ASN A 249 -18.40 12.58 -17.30
C ASN A 249 -19.59 11.99 -16.53
N GLU A 250 -19.58 12.05 -15.18
CA GLU A 250 -20.53 11.31 -14.33
C GLU A 250 -22.00 11.59 -14.70
N SER A 251 -22.40 12.87 -14.73
CA SER A 251 -23.78 13.27 -15.04
C SER A 251 -24.19 12.93 -16.46
N THR A 252 -23.36 13.25 -17.46
CA THR A 252 -23.69 13.00 -18.86
C THR A 252 -23.77 11.51 -19.17
N MET A 253 -22.88 10.71 -18.57
CA MET A 253 -22.88 9.27 -18.75
C MET A 253 -24.10 8.62 -18.11
N ILE A 254 -24.55 9.10 -16.94
CA ILE A 254 -25.79 8.62 -16.31
C ILE A 254 -26.99 8.89 -17.21
N GLY A 255 -27.12 10.11 -17.75
CA GLY A 255 -28.21 10.47 -18.66
C GLY A 255 -28.22 9.62 -19.93
N PHE A 256 -27.03 9.34 -20.47
CA PHE A 256 -26.85 8.46 -21.62
C PHE A 256 -27.26 7.00 -21.32
N ILE A 257 -26.80 6.46 -20.19
CA ILE A 257 -27.07 5.07 -19.77
C ILE A 257 -28.56 4.84 -19.53
N LEU A 258 -29.22 5.80 -18.87
CA LEU A 258 -30.62 5.70 -18.48
C LEU A 258 -31.53 5.41 -19.68
N THR A 259 -31.20 5.98 -20.85
CA THR A 259 -31.91 5.80 -22.12
C THR A 259 -31.99 4.34 -22.56
N PHE A 260 -30.95 3.55 -22.31
CA PHE A 260 -30.88 2.15 -22.77
C PHE A 260 -31.14 1.15 -21.65
N TYR A 261 -30.80 1.51 -20.40
CA TYR A 261 -30.74 0.57 -19.28
C TYR A 261 -32.05 -0.21 -19.08
N PHE A 262 -33.20 0.48 -19.08
CA PHE A 262 -34.49 -0.17 -18.84
C PHE A 262 -34.89 -1.12 -19.98
N PHE A 263 -34.52 -0.82 -21.21
CA PHE A 263 -34.79 -1.69 -22.35
C PHE A 263 -33.89 -2.92 -22.36
N VAL A 264 -32.64 -2.79 -21.89
CA VAL A 264 -31.71 -3.92 -21.72
C VAL A 264 -32.24 -4.94 -20.70
N GLN A 265 -33.06 -4.52 -19.73
CA GLN A 265 -33.69 -5.42 -18.76
C GLN A 265 -34.77 -6.35 -19.36
N LEU A 266 -35.19 -6.13 -20.60
CA LEU A 266 -36.20 -6.97 -21.26
C LEU A 266 -35.58 -8.30 -21.69
N SER A 267 -36.19 -9.43 -21.30
CA SER A 267 -35.60 -10.78 -21.42
C SER A 267 -35.10 -11.15 -22.82
N TRP A 268 -35.89 -10.93 -23.87
CA TRP A 268 -35.51 -11.35 -25.24
C TRP A 268 -35.15 -10.19 -26.16
N VAL A 269 -35.56 -8.97 -25.79
CA VAL A 269 -35.33 -7.75 -26.59
C VAL A 269 -34.11 -6.99 -26.09
N GLY A 270 -33.75 -7.15 -24.82
CA GLY A 270 -32.65 -6.44 -24.17
C GLY A 270 -31.28 -6.56 -24.87
N PRO A 271 -30.88 -7.70 -25.45
CA PRO A 271 -29.64 -7.81 -26.21
C PRO A 271 -29.57 -6.87 -27.41
N ALA A 272 -30.69 -6.64 -28.10
CA ALA A 272 -30.75 -5.70 -29.21
C ALA A 272 -30.47 -4.28 -28.73
N PHE A 273 -31.05 -3.88 -27.59
CA PHE A 273 -30.77 -2.58 -26.97
C PHE A 273 -29.35 -2.47 -26.42
N PHE A 274 -28.73 -3.57 -25.98
CA PHE A 274 -27.31 -3.57 -25.60
C PHE A 274 -26.40 -3.31 -26.79
N ILE A 275 -26.64 -3.98 -27.93
CA ILE A 275 -25.89 -3.77 -29.17
C ILE A 275 -26.07 -2.33 -29.65
N LEU A 276 -27.29 -1.80 -29.57
CA LEU A 276 -27.60 -0.41 -29.91
C LEU A 276 -26.86 0.57 -28.97
N ALA A 277 -26.85 0.31 -27.67
CA ALA A 277 -26.13 1.10 -26.68
C ALA A 277 -24.61 1.06 -26.91
N GLN A 278 -24.06 -0.08 -27.33
CA GLN A 278 -22.65 -0.21 -27.69
C GLN A 278 -22.30 0.61 -28.93
N ALA A 279 -23.14 0.58 -29.96
CA ALA A 279 -22.97 1.48 -31.10
C ALA A 279 -23.02 2.94 -30.64
N ALA A 280 -24.06 3.31 -29.89
CA ALA A 280 -24.26 4.68 -29.42
C ALA A 280 -23.10 5.21 -28.57
N MET A 281 -22.45 4.34 -27.77
CA MET A 281 -21.31 4.69 -26.93
C MET A 281 -20.11 5.20 -27.74
N ALA A 282 -19.95 4.79 -29.00
CA ALA A 282 -18.89 5.29 -29.86
C ALA A 282 -19.02 6.80 -30.13
N LEU A 283 -20.24 7.27 -30.38
CA LEU A 283 -20.54 8.71 -30.58
C LEU A 283 -20.40 9.48 -29.26
N PHE A 284 -20.83 8.88 -28.14
CA PHE A 284 -20.60 9.47 -26.82
C PHE A 284 -19.11 9.71 -26.59
N ILE A 285 -18.26 8.72 -26.88
CA ILE A 285 -16.81 8.82 -26.68
C ILE A 285 -16.18 9.86 -27.61
N SER A 286 -16.54 9.87 -28.90
CA SER A 286 -15.95 10.83 -29.85
C SER A 286 -16.24 12.28 -29.50
N ARG A 287 -17.35 12.56 -28.79
CA ARG A 287 -17.73 13.91 -28.36
C ARG A 287 -17.25 14.30 -26.99
N GLN A 288 -17.19 13.35 -26.04
CA GLN A 288 -16.81 13.62 -24.66
C GLN A 288 -15.31 13.48 -24.39
N THR A 289 -14.55 12.93 -25.33
CA THR A 289 -13.10 12.77 -25.18
C THR A 289 -12.34 13.43 -26.31
N PRO A 290 -11.19 14.06 -26.03
CA PRO A 290 -10.30 14.49 -27.09
C PRO A 290 -9.80 13.27 -27.86
N ARG A 291 -9.53 13.46 -29.16
CA ARG A 291 -8.93 12.43 -30.01
C ARG A 291 -7.63 11.91 -29.36
N PRO A 292 -7.46 10.60 -29.20
CA PRO A 292 -6.22 10.05 -28.67
C PRO A 292 -5.07 10.32 -29.64
N PRO A 293 -3.83 10.56 -29.16
CA PRO A 293 -2.70 10.73 -30.05
C PRO A 293 -2.43 9.43 -30.82
N LYS A 294 -1.94 9.55 -32.07
CA LYS A 294 -1.48 8.38 -32.83
C LYS A 294 -0.36 7.69 -32.05
N TYR A 295 -0.43 6.37 -31.97
CA TYR A 295 0.56 5.59 -31.23
C TYR A 295 1.94 5.71 -31.91
N SER A 296 2.88 6.37 -31.25
CA SER A 296 4.30 6.37 -31.60
C SER A 296 5.06 5.77 -30.42
N PRO A 297 5.90 4.73 -30.63
CA PRO A 297 6.68 4.12 -29.56
C PRO A 297 7.49 5.15 -28.75
N ASP A 298 8.07 6.14 -29.45
CA ASP A 298 8.90 7.19 -28.86
C ASP A 298 8.07 8.26 -28.13
N ALA A 299 6.95 8.71 -28.71
CA ALA A 299 6.06 9.68 -28.05
C ALA A 299 5.37 9.07 -26.81
N HIS A 300 5.05 7.77 -26.87
CA HIS A 300 4.43 7.05 -25.78
C HIS A 300 5.44 6.70 -24.65
N ALA A 301 6.73 6.58 -24.98
CA ALA A 301 7.83 6.55 -24.01
C ALA A 301 8.13 7.92 -23.40
N GLN A 302 7.89 9.02 -24.13
CA GLN A 302 8.03 10.40 -23.64
C GLN A 302 6.83 10.90 -22.82
N GLN A 303 5.61 10.40 -23.09
CA GLN A 303 4.40 10.64 -22.28
C GLN A 303 4.29 9.72 -21.06
N GLN A 304 5.03 8.61 -21.04
CA GLN A 304 5.35 7.98 -19.76
C GLN A 304 6.22 8.96 -18.98
N PRO A 305 5.98 9.19 -17.68
CA PRO A 305 6.89 9.99 -16.89
C PRO A 305 8.28 9.37 -17.02
N LYS A 306 9.20 10.05 -17.71
CA LYS A 306 10.62 9.69 -17.72
C LYS A 306 11.01 9.42 -16.27
N LYS A 307 11.65 8.28 -15.99
CA LYS A 307 12.38 8.09 -14.72
C LYS A 307 13.19 9.36 -14.51
N ARG A 308 12.81 10.15 -13.50
CA ARG A 308 13.45 11.44 -13.23
C ARG A 308 14.93 11.20 -13.08
N SER A 309 15.73 11.89 -13.89
CA SER A 309 17.18 11.91 -13.68
C SER A 309 17.46 12.51 -12.28
N PRO A 310 18.50 12.04 -11.57
CA PRO A 310 18.76 12.43 -10.17
C PRO A 310 19.01 13.93 -9.95
N ALA A 311 19.22 14.71 -11.01
CA ALA A 311 19.65 16.12 -10.91
C ALA A 311 18.49 17.15 -10.91
N GLU A 312 17.29 16.77 -11.34
CA GLU A 312 16.14 17.68 -11.44
C GLU A 312 15.43 18.02 -10.10
N PRO A 313 15.35 17.12 -9.09
CA PRO A 313 14.74 17.42 -7.80
C PRO A 313 15.41 18.58 -7.05
N ALA A 314 16.72 18.77 -7.24
CA ALA A 314 17.49 19.81 -6.55
C ALA A 314 17.17 21.23 -7.03
N ARG A 315 16.79 21.41 -8.30
CA ARG A 315 16.44 22.73 -8.86
C ARG A 315 15.02 23.14 -8.50
N GLN A 316 14.05 22.24 -8.64
CA GLN A 316 12.67 22.53 -8.22
C GLN A 316 12.55 22.75 -6.71
N SER A 317 13.31 22.01 -5.89
CA SER A 317 13.32 22.22 -4.44
C SER A 317 13.88 23.60 -4.07
N ARG A 318 14.93 24.06 -4.74
CA ARG A 318 15.50 25.41 -4.54
C ARG A 318 14.55 26.53 -4.95
N ASP A 319 13.86 26.40 -6.08
CA ASP A 319 12.91 27.43 -6.53
C ASP A 319 11.66 27.48 -5.65
N THR A 320 11.22 26.33 -5.15
CA THR A 320 10.08 26.24 -4.22
C THR A 320 10.44 26.80 -2.84
N LEU A 321 11.66 26.56 -2.35
CA LEU A 321 12.20 27.17 -1.13
C LEU A 321 12.36 28.69 -1.26
N GLN A 322 12.88 29.19 -2.39
CA GLN A 322 12.99 30.63 -2.63
C GLN A 322 11.64 31.32 -2.75
N GLN A 323 10.64 30.69 -3.38
CA GLN A 323 9.27 31.24 -3.41
C GLN A 323 8.59 31.21 -2.04
N ALA A 324 8.82 30.16 -1.24
CA ALA A 324 8.30 30.06 0.12
C ALA A 324 8.92 31.12 1.05
N ASP A 325 10.23 31.38 0.92
CA ASP A 325 10.93 32.42 1.70
C ASP A 325 10.49 33.83 1.29
N ARG A 326 10.30 34.11 -0.01
CA ARG A 326 9.73 35.40 -0.47
C ARG A 326 8.31 35.62 0.05
N LYS A 327 7.47 34.58 0.11
CA LYS A 327 6.12 34.65 0.71
C LYS A 327 6.17 34.86 2.22
N ARG A 328 7.10 34.22 2.93
CA ARG A 328 7.31 34.43 4.38
C ARG A 328 7.80 35.84 4.69
N GLN A 329 8.70 36.40 3.88
CA GLN A 329 9.18 37.77 4.04
C GLN A 329 8.08 38.80 3.76
N ARG A 330 7.25 38.59 2.73
CA ARG A 330 6.06 39.43 2.48
C ARG A 330 5.06 39.38 3.62
N ARG A 331 4.73 38.20 4.15
CA ARG A 331 3.84 38.06 5.31
C ARG A 331 4.40 38.74 6.56
N ARG A 332 5.70 38.62 6.83
CA ARG A 332 6.35 39.32 7.95
C ARG A 332 6.38 40.84 7.77
N ALA A 333 6.49 41.33 6.53
CA ALA A 333 6.40 42.75 6.23
C ALA A 333 4.96 43.27 6.39
N GLU A 334 3.96 42.49 5.93
CA GLU A 334 2.53 42.77 6.11
C GLU A 334 2.13 42.76 7.59
N GLU A 335 2.61 41.78 8.38
CA GLU A 335 2.42 41.71 9.82
C GLU A 335 3.05 42.91 10.54
N ARG A 336 4.27 43.30 10.17
CA ARG A 336 4.93 44.51 10.73
C ARG A 336 4.23 45.82 10.33
N SER A 337 3.62 45.90 9.14
CA SER A 337 2.79 47.05 8.76
C SER A 337 1.45 47.07 9.50
N SER A 338 0.87 45.90 9.81
CA SER A 338 -0.36 45.79 10.60
C SER A 338 -0.15 46.07 12.09
N GLU A 339 1.04 45.80 12.63
CA GLU A 339 1.42 46.18 14.01
C GLU A 339 1.70 47.68 14.13
N ARG A 340 2.23 48.33 13.09
CA ARG A 340 2.42 49.80 13.07
C ARG A 340 1.11 50.59 12.98
N GLN A 341 -0.01 49.97 12.60
CA GLN A 341 -1.33 50.60 12.56
C GLN A 341 -2.09 50.58 13.90
N LYS A 342 -1.51 50.04 14.99
CA LYS A 342 -2.14 49.94 16.31
C LYS A 342 -1.54 50.83 17.40
N GLN A 343 -0.90 51.95 17.05
CA GLN A 343 -0.51 52.99 18.01
C GLN A 343 -1.36 54.25 17.83
N PRO A 344 -1.78 54.94 18.93
CA PRO A 344 -2.53 56.19 18.81
C PRO A 344 -1.60 57.33 18.35
N LEU A 345 -2.10 58.18 17.45
CA LEU A 345 -1.40 59.40 17.00
C LEU A 345 -1.26 60.44 18.13
N PRO A 346 -0.13 61.17 18.20
CA PRO A 346 -0.10 62.52 18.74
C PRO A 346 -0.44 63.57 17.67
N THR A 347 -0.93 64.69 18.17
CA THR A 347 -1.48 65.87 17.48
C THR A 347 -0.46 66.74 16.73
N SER A 348 -1.01 67.51 15.75
CA SER A 348 -0.48 68.70 15.03
C SER A 348 0.74 68.46 14.09
N SER A 349 0.94 69.14 12.95
CA SER A 349 0.40 70.35 12.32
C SER A 349 0.67 70.35 10.80
N SER A 350 -0.31 70.83 10.02
CA SER A 350 -0.25 71.63 8.77
C SER A 350 0.86 71.49 7.70
N ALA A 351 0.36 71.44 6.45
CA ALA A 351 0.87 72.00 5.19
C ALA A 351 2.00 71.23 4.44
N SER A 352 2.04 71.11 3.11
CA SER A 352 1.14 71.37 1.97
C SER A 352 1.93 71.03 0.69
N LEU A 353 1.27 70.47 -0.35
CA LEU A 353 1.62 70.55 -1.80
C LEU A 353 2.97 69.93 -2.25
N SER A 354 3.20 69.39 -3.46
CA SER A 354 2.45 69.03 -4.67
C SER A 354 3.49 68.38 -5.62
N ILE A 355 3.22 67.20 -6.22
CA ILE A 355 3.00 67.00 -7.67
C ILE A 355 4.26 66.98 -8.59
N ARG A 356 4.35 65.86 -9.37
CA ARG A 356 5.04 65.64 -10.68
C ARG A 356 6.57 65.58 -10.71
N ASP A 357 7.25 64.89 -11.63
CA ASP A 357 6.93 63.97 -12.73
C ASP A 357 8.26 63.34 -13.20
N ASN A 358 8.15 62.17 -13.82
CA ASN A 358 8.91 61.68 -15.00
C ASN A 358 10.46 61.58 -15.01
N ALA A 359 10.89 60.30 -15.06
CA ALA A 359 11.36 59.61 -16.28
C ALA A 359 12.86 59.62 -16.69
N ILE A 360 13.15 58.57 -17.49
CA ILE A 360 14.24 58.40 -18.48
C ILE A 360 15.58 57.91 -17.87
N VAL A 361 15.92 56.61 -17.92
CA VAL A 361 16.37 55.75 -19.06
C VAL A 361 17.90 55.80 -19.29
N ASN A 362 18.50 54.59 -19.29
CA ASN A 362 19.75 54.16 -19.93
C ASN A 362 21.08 54.77 -19.40
N THR A 363 22.24 54.10 -19.37
CA THR A 363 22.73 52.91 -20.11
C THR A 363 24.02 52.39 -19.49
N ASN A 364 24.22 51.07 -19.59
CA ASN A 364 25.46 50.29 -19.79
C ASN A 364 26.83 51.01 -19.85
N ARG A 365 27.84 50.46 -19.14
CA ARG A 365 28.99 49.64 -19.61
C ARG A 365 30.12 49.62 -18.56
N GLU A 366 30.60 48.43 -18.16
CA GLU A 366 31.97 47.90 -18.40
C GLU A 366 33.11 48.83 -17.91
N ARG A 367 34.16 48.45 -17.16
CA ARG A 367 34.94 47.20 -17.05
C ARG A 367 36.12 47.45 -16.06
N VAL A 368 36.68 46.36 -15.50
CA VAL A 368 38.07 46.22 -14.93
C VAL A 368 38.38 47.07 -13.68
N GLY A 369 39.01 46.64 -12.59
CA GLY A 369 39.76 45.46 -12.19
C GLY A 369 40.54 45.81 -10.90
N SER A 370 41.31 44.85 -10.38
CA SER A 370 42.33 44.95 -9.30
C SER A 370 41.90 44.88 -7.82
N LEU A 371 42.34 43.77 -7.20
CA LEU A 371 42.71 43.58 -5.79
C LEU A 371 43.83 44.58 -5.39
N PRO A 372 44.00 44.99 -4.10
CA PRO A 372 44.55 44.07 -3.10
C PRO A 372 44.14 44.26 -1.61
N SER A 373 44.41 43.18 -0.87
CA SER A 373 44.65 42.94 0.57
C SER A 373 44.73 44.09 1.60
N SER A 374 43.99 43.89 2.71
CA SER A 374 44.32 44.19 4.13
C SER A 374 44.52 45.67 4.54
N PRO A 375 44.39 46.11 5.81
CA PRO A 375 44.34 45.37 7.09
C PRO A 375 43.24 45.80 8.11
N ARG A 376 43.04 45.00 9.17
CA ARG A 376 42.42 45.45 10.44
C ARG A 376 43.41 46.31 11.24
N PRO A 377 42.96 47.31 12.02
CA PRO A 377 42.86 47.14 13.50
C PRO A 377 41.69 47.95 14.14
N GLN A 378 40.88 47.36 15.03
CA GLN A 378 41.00 47.35 16.51
C GLN A 378 41.03 48.71 17.25
N LYS A 379 40.03 48.93 18.12
CA LYS A 379 40.05 49.34 19.56
C LYS A 379 38.72 50.02 19.94
N GLY A 380 38.16 49.91 21.14
CA GLY A 380 38.65 49.42 22.43
C GLY A 380 37.50 48.90 23.31
N LEU A 381 37.64 48.68 24.62
CA LEU A 381 38.68 49.03 25.59
C LEU A 381 38.51 48.11 26.83
N THR A 382 39.64 47.68 27.41
CA THR A 382 39.95 47.46 28.86
C THR A 382 39.17 46.51 29.79
N ARG A 383 39.88 45.42 30.12
CA ARG A 383 40.18 44.76 31.41
C ARG A 383 40.02 45.61 32.69
N LEU A 384 39.55 45.01 33.79
CA LEU A 384 40.27 44.96 35.10
C LEU A 384 39.62 44.01 36.13
N ASP A 385 40.50 43.60 37.04
CA ASP A 385 40.56 42.49 38.00
C ASP A 385 39.80 42.72 39.34
N ARG A 386 39.78 41.67 40.19
CA ARG A 386 39.72 41.64 41.68
C ARG A 386 38.49 41.08 42.44
N SER A 387 38.70 39.89 43.01
CA SER A 387 38.60 39.44 44.43
C SER A 387 37.32 39.60 45.30
N GLN A 388 36.98 38.50 46.02
CA GLN A 388 35.98 38.31 47.10
C GLN A 388 36.26 39.06 48.42
N PRO A 389 35.29 39.11 49.37
CA PRO A 389 35.28 38.24 50.58
C PRO A 389 33.85 37.71 50.98
N ARG A 390 33.60 36.53 51.60
CA ARG A 390 33.84 36.01 53.00
C ARG A 390 32.98 36.80 54.06
N ILE A 391 32.11 36.27 54.97
CA ILE A 391 32.29 35.34 56.13
C ILE A 391 30.95 35.07 56.93
N ARG A 392 30.78 33.81 57.44
CA ARG A 392 30.20 33.17 58.70
C ARG A 392 28.89 33.62 59.41
N GLU A 393 27.97 32.67 59.70
CA GLU A 393 27.71 31.77 60.90
C GLU A 393 26.90 32.37 62.06
N LYS A 394 25.85 31.64 62.51
CA LYS A 394 25.80 30.99 63.85
C LYS A 394 24.57 30.10 64.07
N LEU A 395 24.83 29.03 64.84
CA LEU A 395 23.97 28.00 65.45
C LEU A 395 22.97 28.58 66.50
N PRO A 396 21.98 27.83 67.06
CA PRO A 396 22.25 26.72 67.98
C PRO A 396 21.30 25.50 67.91
N ALA A 397 21.62 24.52 68.76
CA ALA A 397 21.19 23.13 68.80
C ALA A 397 20.33 22.77 70.03
N SER A 398 20.01 21.46 70.15
CA SER A 398 19.47 20.68 71.29
C SER A 398 17.94 20.53 71.36
N GLY A 399 17.35 19.36 71.66
CA GLY A 399 17.93 18.06 71.98
C GLY A 399 16.86 16.96 72.18
N THR A 400 17.36 15.72 72.16
CA THR A 400 17.00 14.53 72.96
C THR A 400 15.61 13.84 72.88
N SER A 401 15.71 12.54 72.53
CA SER A 401 14.88 11.32 72.69
C SER A 401 14.08 11.14 74.02
N PRO A 402 13.24 10.09 74.31
CA PRO A 402 13.21 8.71 73.73
C PRO A 402 11.87 7.87 73.75
N LYS A 403 11.95 6.64 73.17
CA LYS A 403 11.43 5.30 73.62
C LYS A 403 9.96 4.82 73.48
N SER A 404 9.87 3.51 73.14
CA SER A 404 8.88 2.44 73.46
C SER A 404 7.58 2.38 72.63
N VAL A 405 7.26 1.34 71.83
CA VAL A 405 6.92 -0.12 72.05
C VAL A 405 5.40 -0.36 72.12
N ALA A 406 4.97 -1.38 71.35
CA ALA A 406 3.74 -2.21 71.43
C ALA A 406 2.45 -1.81 70.66
N THR A 407 2.20 -2.58 69.59
CA THR A 407 0.96 -3.32 69.20
C THR A 407 -0.43 -2.74 69.47
N GLN A 408 -1.27 -2.59 68.43
CA GLN A 408 -2.35 -3.52 68.02
C GLN A 408 -3.31 -2.87 66.99
N GLU A 409 -3.67 -3.66 65.98
CA GLU A 409 -4.98 -3.78 65.31
C GLU A 409 -5.74 -2.61 64.61
N THR A 410 -6.36 -3.03 63.50
CA THR A 410 -7.59 -2.55 62.83
C THR A 410 -7.53 -1.54 61.68
N GLU A 411 -7.82 -2.11 60.49
CA GLU A 411 -8.70 -1.66 59.40
C GLU A 411 -8.59 -0.27 58.71
N ARG A 412 -8.41 -0.40 57.39
CA ARG A 412 -9.01 0.34 56.25
C ARG A 412 -8.52 1.73 55.84
N CYS A 413 -8.21 1.74 54.54
CA CYS A 413 -8.39 2.77 53.51
C CYS A 413 -7.37 3.92 53.36
N ALA A 414 -6.77 3.89 52.17
CA ALA A 414 -6.39 5.00 51.30
C ALA A 414 -5.39 6.04 51.82
N SER A 415 -4.17 5.99 51.30
CA SER A 415 -3.44 7.19 50.86
C SER A 415 -2.16 6.82 50.12
N VAL A 416 -1.98 7.45 48.96
CA VAL A 416 -0.73 7.55 48.21
C VAL A 416 0.25 8.43 48.98
N PRO A 417 1.56 8.12 49.00
CA PRO A 417 2.57 9.18 48.99
C PRO A 417 3.78 8.80 48.07
N PRO A 418 4.87 9.59 48.00
CA PRO A 418 5.07 10.60 46.97
C PRO A 418 6.34 10.39 46.12
N LEU A 419 6.47 11.20 45.07
CA LEU A 419 7.66 11.37 44.23
C LEU A 419 8.96 11.52 45.07
N MET A 420 9.99 10.70 44.77
CA MET A 420 11.39 11.00 45.10
C MET A 420 12.25 11.08 43.82
N ASN A 421 13.10 12.10 43.80
CA ASN A 421 14.10 12.40 42.77
C ASN A 421 15.21 11.32 42.69
N PRO A 422 15.81 11.09 41.51
CA PRO A 422 16.94 10.19 41.35
C PRO A 422 18.28 10.93 41.52
N LEU A 423 19.08 10.50 42.49
CA LEU A 423 20.52 10.76 42.57
C LEU A 423 21.20 9.50 43.09
N ASN A 424 21.62 8.63 42.17
CA ASN A 424 22.94 8.00 42.13
C ASN A 424 22.96 6.89 41.07
N GLY A 425 24.09 6.79 40.37
CA GLY A 425 24.27 5.94 39.20
C GLY A 425 24.07 4.46 39.49
N GLU A 426 23.14 3.85 38.76
CA GLU A 426 23.06 2.41 38.58
C GLU A 426 23.10 2.09 37.07
N LYS A 427 23.76 0.97 36.78
CA LYS A 427 24.05 0.43 35.46
C LYS A 427 22.76 0.18 34.67
N SER A 428 22.85 0.26 33.35
CA SER A 428 21.74 0.01 32.43
C SER A 428 21.17 -1.42 32.60
N PRO A 429 19.83 -1.59 32.70
CA PRO A 429 19.19 -2.89 32.97
C PRO A 429 19.14 -3.85 31.76
N ILE A 430 19.83 -3.53 30.66
CA ILE A 430 19.94 -4.42 29.49
C ILE A 430 20.84 -5.65 29.81
N SER A 431 21.62 -5.60 30.89
CA SER A 431 22.48 -6.71 31.33
C SER A 431 21.77 -7.87 32.05
N ASP A 432 20.50 -7.72 32.43
CA ASP A 432 19.75 -8.78 33.14
C ASP A 432 19.16 -9.85 32.22
N PHE A 433 19.29 -9.70 30.90
CA PHE A 433 19.04 -10.81 29.97
C PHE A 433 20.30 -11.65 29.83
N SER A 434 20.47 -12.60 30.76
CA SER A 434 21.51 -13.62 30.67
C SER A 434 21.51 -14.26 29.26
N PRO A 435 22.66 -14.39 28.58
CA PRO A 435 22.75 -15.11 27.29
C PRO A 435 22.36 -16.60 27.37
N ASN A 436 22.11 -17.11 28.57
CA ASN A 436 21.94 -18.52 28.89
C ASN A 436 20.49 -19.04 28.92
N ASP A 437 19.48 -18.22 28.64
CA ASP A 437 18.14 -18.75 28.34
C ASP A 437 18.07 -19.19 26.87
N GLN A 438 18.94 -20.13 26.49
CA GLN A 438 18.84 -20.91 25.26
C GLN A 438 17.89 -22.07 25.57
N VAL A 439 16.72 -22.15 24.93
CA VAL A 439 16.55 -22.93 23.69
C VAL A 439 17.29 -24.28 23.79
N ALA A 440 16.92 -25.08 24.78
CA ALA A 440 16.99 -26.52 24.65
C ALA A 440 15.85 -26.94 23.70
N ASP A 441 16.15 -26.94 22.41
CA ASP A 441 15.70 -27.91 21.40
C ASP A 441 16.20 -27.45 20.01
N ASP A 442 17.10 -28.27 19.44
CA ASP A 442 17.68 -28.21 18.09
C ASP A 442 18.72 -27.13 17.72
N ALA A 443 19.57 -26.71 18.66
CA ALA A 443 20.80 -25.96 18.35
C ALA A 443 21.97 -26.87 17.91
N SER A 444 21.72 -27.83 17.02
CA SER A 444 22.83 -28.33 16.19
C SER A 444 23.23 -27.20 15.24
N ALA A 445 24.53 -26.98 15.07
CA ALA A 445 25.13 -25.99 14.19
C ALA A 445 24.66 -26.19 12.74
N ALA A 446 23.46 -25.72 12.41
CA ALA A 446 22.99 -25.69 11.04
C ALA A 446 23.99 -24.83 10.26
N SER A 447 24.58 -25.40 9.22
CA SER A 447 25.51 -24.71 8.35
C SER A 447 24.90 -23.43 7.77
N LEU A 448 25.74 -22.49 7.32
CA LEU A 448 25.29 -21.42 6.45
C LEU A 448 24.52 -22.04 5.27
N VAL A 449 23.37 -21.48 4.90
CA VAL A 449 22.63 -21.94 3.73
C VAL A 449 23.21 -21.24 2.50
N ASN A 450 23.85 -21.97 1.59
CA ASN A 450 24.39 -21.37 0.38
C ASN A 450 23.29 -21.07 -0.64
N SER A 451 23.55 -20.11 -1.54
CA SER A 451 22.75 -19.88 -2.74
C SER A 451 22.51 -21.18 -3.54
N ALA A 452 23.56 -21.99 -3.74
CA ALA A 452 23.43 -23.26 -4.44
C ALA A 452 22.51 -24.26 -3.72
N ASP A 453 22.53 -24.29 -2.39
CA ASP A 453 21.65 -25.17 -1.60
C ASP A 453 20.17 -24.78 -1.75
N ALA A 454 19.89 -23.47 -1.81
CA ALA A 454 18.53 -22.96 -2.05
C ALA A 454 18.00 -23.39 -3.43
N VAL A 455 18.86 -23.45 -4.44
CA VAL A 455 18.49 -23.95 -5.79
C VAL A 455 18.30 -25.47 -5.79
N ARG A 456 19.17 -26.22 -5.11
CA ARG A 456 19.08 -27.70 -5.03
C ARG A 456 17.79 -28.17 -4.39
N GLN A 457 17.26 -27.45 -3.39
CA GLN A 457 15.96 -27.77 -2.78
C GLN A 457 14.78 -27.75 -3.77
N SER A 458 14.90 -26.95 -4.83
CA SER A 458 13.88 -26.78 -5.86
C SER A 458 14.44 -27.03 -7.26
N GLU A 459 15.40 -27.94 -7.40
CA GLU A 459 16.22 -28.10 -8.62
C GLU A 459 15.37 -28.30 -9.89
N SER A 460 14.25 -29.00 -9.79
CA SER A 460 13.31 -29.23 -10.89
C SER A 460 12.70 -27.96 -11.48
N GLN A 461 12.76 -26.83 -10.77
CA GLN A 461 12.27 -25.52 -11.20
C GLN A 461 13.35 -24.69 -11.89
N TYR A 462 14.61 -25.11 -11.86
CA TYR A 462 15.74 -24.38 -12.43
C TYR A 462 16.29 -25.06 -13.68
N VAL A 463 16.91 -24.26 -14.55
CA VAL A 463 17.55 -24.68 -15.79
C VAL A 463 18.88 -23.95 -15.96
N ASP A 464 19.77 -24.56 -16.74
CA ASP A 464 21.03 -23.94 -17.10
C ASP A 464 20.77 -22.68 -17.94
N TYR A 465 21.37 -21.57 -17.51
CA TYR A 465 21.18 -20.27 -18.16
C TYR A 465 22.27 -19.96 -19.20
N PHE A 466 23.50 -20.37 -18.91
CA PHE A 466 24.68 -20.12 -19.72
C PHE A 466 24.91 -21.20 -20.77
N GLN A 467 25.54 -20.79 -21.88
CA GLN A 467 26.20 -21.65 -22.85
C GLN A 467 27.65 -21.82 -22.42
N TRP A 468 28.13 -23.05 -22.52
CA TRP A 468 29.46 -23.46 -22.06
C TRP A 468 30.25 -24.03 -23.23
N GLN A 469 31.52 -23.63 -23.34
CA GLN A 469 32.44 -24.22 -24.31
C GLN A 469 33.10 -25.51 -23.75
N SER A 470 33.14 -25.64 -22.43
CA SER A 470 33.73 -26.75 -21.69
C SER A 470 32.70 -27.40 -20.76
N ASP A 471 33.00 -28.59 -20.21
CA ASP A 471 32.16 -29.21 -19.17
C ASP A 471 32.41 -28.52 -17.81
N ALA A 472 31.95 -27.28 -17.69
CA ALA A 472 32.18 -26.44 -16.52
C ALA A 472 31.19 -26.75 -15.39
N LYS A 473 31.60 -26.53 -14.13
CA LYS A 473 30.68 -26.65 -12.98
C LYS A 473 29.60 -25.56 -13.05
N ARG A 474 28.38 -25.93 -12.65
CA ARG A 474 27.19 -25.05 -12.69
C ARG A 474 27.01 -24.31 -11.36
N ASP A 475 27.99 -24.42 -10.47
CA ASP A 475 28.09 -23.72 -9.21
C ASP A 475 29.46 -23.02 -9.15
N ILE A 476 29.53 -21.86 -8.53
CA ILE A 476 30.74 -21.03 -8.39
C ILE A 476 30.89 -20.49 -6.98
N GLU A 477 32.12 -20.33 -6.52
CA GLU A 477 32.43 -19.73 -5.23
C GLU A 477 32.64 -18.22 -5.37
N LEU A 478 31.99 -17.45 -4.50
CA LEU A 478 32.18 -16.01 -4.37
C LEU A 478 32.80 -15.73 -3.00
N HIS A 479 33.92 -15.00 -2.98
CA HIS A 479 34.54 -14.54 -1.75
C HIS A 479 33.77 -13.33 -1.21
N LEU A 480 33.53 -13.31 0.10
CA LEU A 480 32.77 -12.28 0.80
C LEU A 480 33.68 -11.51 1.78
N PRO A 481 33.29 -10.30 2.25
CA PRO A 481 34.17 -9.44 3.04
C PRO A 481 34.65 -10.01 4.38
N GLY A 482 33.87 -10.89 5.01
CA GLY A 482 34.24 -11.56 6.25
C GLY A 482 35.50 -12.42 6.13
N ALA A 483 36.15 -12.71 7.26
CA ALA A 483 37.32 -13.58 7.29
C ALA A 483 36.94 -14.99 6.81
N ASP A 484 37.72 -15.53 5.87
CA ASP A 484 37.52 -16.85 5.24
C ASP A 484 36.07 -17.12 4.79
N SER A 485 35.36 -16.05 4.42
CA SER A 485 33.94 -16.10 4.10
C SER A 485 33.76 -16.35 2.62
N ILE A 486 33.25 -17.54 2.29
CA ILE A 486 32.99 -17.99 0.92
C ILE A 486 31.55 -18.49 0.85
N GLU A 487 30.83 -18.13 -0.21
CA GLU A 487 29.51 -18.68 -0.51
C GLU A 487 29.51 -19.32 -1.90
N THR A 488 28.90 -20.50 -2.00
CA THR A 488 28.67 -21.15 -3.29
C THR A 488 27.35 -20.71 -3.93
N PHE A 489 27.41 -20.13 -5.12
CA PHE A 489 26.28 -19.70 -5.93
C PHE A 489 26.00 -20.69 -7.06
N SER A 490 24.72 -20.93 -7.36
CA SER A 490 24.35 -21.65 -8.57
C SER A 490 24.29 -20.72 -9.77
N LEU A 491 24.71 -21.20 -10.94
CA LEU A 491 24.67 -20.50 -12.23
C LEU A 491 23.44 -20.93 -13.06
N ARG A 492 22.39 -21.37 -12.38
CA ARG A 492 21.09 -21.72 -12.95
C ARG A 492 20.07 -20.61 -12.73
N MET A 493 19.05 -20.58 -13.59
CA MET A 493 17.92 -19.66 -13.50
C MET A 493 16.61 -20.42 -13.48
N PRO A 494 15.55 -19.87 -12.87
CA PRO A 494 14.28 -20.57 -12.84
C PRO A 494 13.63 -20.62 -14.23
N LYS A 495 12.88 -21.69 -14.49
CA LYS A 495 12.17 -21.95 -15.77
C LYS A 495 11.19 -20.84 -16.12
N SER A 496 10.68 -20.09 -15.14
CA SER A 496 9.73 -18.99 -15.39
C SER A 496 10.40 -17.75 -15.99
N PHE A 497 11.73 -17.65 -15.95
CA PHE A 497 12.47 -16.46 -16.37
C PHE A 497 12.15 -15.99 -17.79
N GLU A 498 11.90 -16.91 -18.73
CA GLU A 498 11.57 -16.58 -20.12
C GLU A 498 10.15 -16.02 -20.31
N ARG A 499 9.27 -16.16 -19.31
CA ARG A 499 7.86 -15.75 -19.41
C ARG A 499 7.60 -14.32 -18.93
N GLU A 500 8.60 -13.61 -18.38
CA GLU A 500 8.60 -12.24 -17.81
C GLU A 500 7.49 -11.88 -16.80
N THR A 501 6.35 -12.58 -16.78
CA THR A 501 5.17 -12.20 -15.99
C THR A 501 5.11 -12.83 -14.60
N ASP A 502 5.99 -13.81 -14.32
CA ASP A 502 5.88 -14.70 -13.14
C ASP A 502 7.08 -14.59 -12.18
N LEU A 503 8.05 -13.70 -12.46
CA LEU A 503 9.33 -13.59 -11.75
C LEU A 503 9.28 -13.05 -10.30
N ARG A 504 8.12 -12.60 -9.80
CA ARG A 504 8.07 -11.78 -8.58
C ARG A 504 8.37 -12.53 -7.28
N ASP A 505 8.31 -13.86 -7.29
CA ASP A 505 8.45 -14.69 -6.09
C ASP A 505 9.58 -15.75 -6.22
N GLU A 506 10.40 -15.68 -7.28
CA GLU A 506 11.45 -16.69 -7.54
C GLU A 506 12.85 -16.15 -7.26
N TYR A 507 13.69 -16.99 -6.66
CA TYR A 507 15.09 -16.66 -6.40
C TYR A 507 15.90 -16.64 -7.71
N LEU A 508 16.73 -15.61 -7.90
CA LEU A 508 17.54 -15.39 -9.11
C LEU A 508 19.04 -15.41 -8.75
N PRO A 509 19.68 -16.59 -8.70
CA PRO A 509 21.05 -16.76 -8.21
C PRO A 509 22.09 -15.86 -8.90
N ILE A 510 22.05 -15.78 -10.23
CA ILE A 510 23.00 -14.97 -11.01
C ILE A 510 22.84 -13.48 -10.73
N ASN A 511 21.60 -12.99 -10.56
CA ASN A 511 21.34 -11.59 -10.26
C ASN A 511 21.73 -11.23 -8.82
N ASP A 512 21.57 -12.17 -7.90
CA ASP A 512 22.03 -12.04 -6.52
C ASP A 512 23.56 -11.95 -6.45
N LEU A 513 24.29 -12.82 -7.18
CA LEU A 513 25.74 -12.75 -7.28
C LEU A 513 26.22 -11.38 -7.79
N ILE A 514 25.67 -10.90 -8.91
CA ILE A 514 26.03 -9.59 -9.49
C ILE A 514 25.72 -8.46 -8.49
N SER A 515 24.58 -8.52 -7.81
CA SER A 515 24.21 -7.54 -6.78
C SER A 515 25.15 -7.58 -5.58
N THR A 516 25.64 -8.76 -5.21
CA THR A 516 26.61 -8.97 -4.13
C THR A 516 27.95 -8.32 -4.46
N VAL A 517 28.48 -8.58 -5.67
CA VAL A 517 29.72 -7.95 -6.16
C VAL A 517 29.59 -6.42 -6.16
N ARG A 518 28.46 -5.89 -6.65
CA ARG A 518 28.16 -4.44 -6.60
C ARG A 518 28.15 -3.90 -5.17
N ALA A 519 27.47 -4.59 -4.24
CA ALA A 519 27.35 -4.14 -2.85
C ALA A 519 28.72 -4.11 -2.15
N ILE A 520 29.56 -5.12 -2.35
CA ILE A 520 30.92 -5.17 -1.80
C ILE A 520 31.75 -3.99 -2.30
N ALA A 521 31.80 -3.78 -3.62
CA ALA A 521 32.58 -2.70 -4.22
C ALA A 521 32.11 -1.29 -3.82
N LEU A 522 30.82 -1.11 -3.56
CA LEU A 522 30.27 0.20 -3.18
C LEU A 522 30.44 0.53 -1.70
N TYR A 523 30.39 -0.48 -0.82
CA TYR A 523 30.16 -0.24 0.60
C TYR A 523 31.15 -0.92 1.55
N LEU A 524 31.96 -1.87 1.08
CA LEU A 524 32.76 -2.74 1.97
C LEU A 524 34.24 -2.82 1.57
N VAL A 525 34.69 -1.98 0.65
CA VAL A 525 36.10 -1.84 0.26
C VAL A 525 36.46 -0.36 0.15
N GLU A 526 37.50 0.08 0.86
CA GLU A 526 37.95 1.48 0.89
C GLU A 526 38.77 1.87 -0.34
N SER A 527 39.53 0.92 -0.91
CA SER A 527 40.40 1.12 -2.07
C SER A 527 39.66 1.73 -3.27
N SER A 528 40.08 2.94 -3.63
CA SER A 528 39.54 3.67 -4.80
C SER A 528 39.92 2.98 -6.12
N GLU A 529 41.06 2.31 -6.16
CA GLU A 529 41.50 1.53 -7.32
C GLU A 529 40.60 0.30 -7.51
N PHE A 530 40.32 -0.44 -6.44
CA PHE A 530 39.38 -1.56 -6.48
C PHE A 530 38.01 -1.13 -7.01
N LYS A 531 37.47 -0.03 -6.46
CA LYS A 531 36.18 0.51 -6.89
C LYS A 531 36.21 0.90 -8.37
N ARG A 532 37.31 1.49 -8.86
CA ARG A 532 37.48 1.83 -10.27
C ARG A 532 37.42 0.59 -11.17
N VAL A 533 38.21 -0.43 -10.85
CA VAL A 533 38.34 -1.67 -11.65
C VAL A 533 37.09 -2.54 -11.58
N VAL A 534 36.43 -2.60 -10.43
CA VAL A 534 35.24 -3.45 -10.26
C VAL A 534 33.98 -2.75 -10.76
N TYR A 535 33.80 -1.47 -10.43
CA TYR A 535 32.51 -0.79 -10.55
C TYR A 535 32.48 0.38 -11.56
N GLU A 536 33.48 1.27 -11.55
CA GLU A 536 33.40 2.54 -12.30
C GLU A 536 33.84 2.45 -13.77
N ASP A 537 34.68 1.47 -14.11
CA ASP A 537 35.06 1.20 -15.50
C ASP A 537 33.89 0.60 -16.30
N ASN A 538 33.28 1.46 -17.12
CA ASN A 538 32.11 1.14 -17.93
C ASN A 538 32.41 0.27 -19.17
N GLU A 539 33.68 0.07 -19.53
CA GLU A 539 34.08 -0.70 -20.71
C GLU A 539 34.63 -2.07 -20.33
N ASN A 540 35.60 -2.09 -19.40
CA ASN A 540 36.36 -3.27 -19.04
C ASN A 540 36.25 -3.65 -17.56
N GLY A 541 35.48 -2.91 -16.75
CA GLY A 541 35.32 -3.23 -15.33
C GLY A 541 34.60 -4.56 -15.09
N ILE A 542 34.86 -5.20 -13.95
CA ILE A 542 34.32 -6.53 -13.64
C ILE A 542 32.79 -6.55 -13.69
N MET A 543 32.12 -5.52 -13.14
CA MET A 543 30.66 -5.41 -13.23
C MET A 543 30.17 -5.42 -14.68
N ARG A 544 30.87 -4.72 -15.56
CA ARG A 544 30.54 -4.69 -16.99
C ARG A 544 30.77 -6.05 -17.64
N GLN A 545 31.84 -6.74 -17.29
CA GLN A 545 32.13 -8.09 -17.78
C GLN A 545 31.05 -9.08 -17.36
N LEU A 546 30.66 -9.10 -16.06
CA LEU A 546 29.58 -9.94 -15.54
C LEU A 546 28.26 -9.68 -16.26
N GLU A 547 27.88 -8.40 -16.45
CA GLU A 547 26.66 -8.04 -17.17
C GLU A 547 26.71 -8.48 -18.65
N ARG A 548 27.84 -8.27 -19.33
CA ARG A 548 28.03 -8.68 -20.73
C ARG A 548 27.97 -10.20 -20.88
N ALA A 549 28.65 -10.94 -20.01
CA ALA A 549 28.67 -12.40 -20.00
C ALA A 549 27.26 -12.97 -19.73
N ARG A 550 26.54 -12.43 -18.73
CA ARG A 550 25.12 -12.76 -18.48
C ARG A 550 24.26 -12.50 -19.71
N ASN A 551 24.32 -11.30 -20.29
CA ASN A 551 23.46 -10.93 -21.42
C ASN A 551 23.75 -11.73 -22.69
N ARG A 552 25.02 -12.12 -22.90
CA ARG A 552 25.44 -13.00 -24.00
C ARG A 552 25.24 -14.49 -23.70
N ARG A 553 24.83 -14.82 -22.47
CA ARG A 553 24.78 -16.18 -21.93
C ARG A 553 26.11 -16.93 -22.10
N ASN A 554 27.26 -16.25 -21.97
CA ASN A 554 28.57 -16.90 -21.97
C ASN A 554 28.98 -17.25 -20.53
N GLY A 555 29.02 -18.55 -20.21
CA GLY A 555 29.37 -19.03 -18.87
C GLY A 555 30.84 -18.91 -18.53
N ASP A 556 31.73 -19.21 -19.48
CA ASP A 556 33.18 -19.18 -19.27
C ASP A 556 33.67 -17.75 -18.95
N ASP A 557 33.19 -16.75 -19.70
CA ASP A 557 33.48 -15.32 -19.44
C ASP A 557 32.95 -14.88 -18.06
N PHE A 558 31.77 -15.39 -17.66
CA PHE A 558 31.15 -15.04 -16.39
C PHE A 558 31.97 -15.58 -15.22
N VAL A 559 32.36 -16.86 -15.31
CA VAL A 559 33.22 -17.53 -14.33
C VAL A 559 34.58 -16.82 -14.21
N HIS A 560 35.20 -16.48 -15.33
CA HIS A 560 36.47 -15.74 -15.34
C HIS A 560 36.36 -14.39 -14.61
N ALA A 561 35.29 -13.63 -14.85
CA ALA A 561 35.07 -12.34 -14.18
C ALA A 561 34.87 -12.49 -12.66
N VAL A 562 34.22 -13.56 -12.20
CA VAL A 562 34.10 -13.86 -10.76
C VAL A 562 35.44 -14.26 -10.14
N TYR A 563 36.25 -15.07 -10.82
CA TYR A 563 37.59 -15.40 -10.33
C TYR A 563 38.46 -14.16 -10.18
N GLU A 564 38.42 -13.26 -11.15
CA GLU A 564 39.18 -12.01 -11.09
C GLU A 564 38.69 -11.10 -9.95
N PHE A 565 37.38 -11.05 -9.71
CA PHE A 565 36.83 -10.38 -8.52
C PHE A 565 37.36 -10.97 -7.22
N ASN A 566 37.27 -12.30 -7.04
CA ASN A 566 37.74 -12.97 -5.83
C ASN A 566 39.23 -12.68 -5.57
N ARG A 567 40.05 -12.77 -6.62
CA ARG A 567 41.48 -12.46 -6.57
C ARG A 567 41.75 -11.03 -6.09
N LEU A 568 41.04 -10.05 -6.66
CA LEU A 568 41.18 -8.65 -6.24
C LEU A 568 40.69 -8.44 -4.80
N LEU A 569 39.56 -9.04 -4.42
CA LEU A 569 39.02 -8.88 -3.07
C LEU A 569 39.96 -9.48 -2.01
N ASP A 570 40.60 -10.62 -2.30
CA ASP A 570 41.60 -11.21 -1.40
C ASP A 570 42.85 -10.35 -1.25
N GLN A 571 43.27 -9.66 -2.33
CA GLN A 571 44.37 -8.69 -2.27
C GLN A 571 44.02 -7.51 -1.37
N GLU A 572 42.84 -6.92 -1.55
CA GLU A 572 42.35 -5.84 -0.70
C GLU A 572 42.18 -6.31 0.76
N ARG A 573 41.77 -7.56 0.98
CA ARG A 573 41.66 -8.15 2.32
C ARG A 573 43.04 -8.25 2.98
N ALA A 574 44.05 -8.70 2.22
CA ALA A 574 45.43 -8.77 2.71
C ALA A 574 46.03 -7.38 3.01
N ASN A 575 45.60 -6.34 2.27
CA ASN A 575 45.99 -4.96 2.52
C ASN A 575 45.26 -4.32 3.73
N GLY A 576 44.16 -4.94 4.20
CA GLY A 576 43.32 -4.40 5.28
C GLY A 576 42.22 -3.44 4.81
N ASP A 577 42.00 -3.33 3.51
CA ASP A 577 41.08 -2.37 2.89
C ASP A 577 39.62 -2.86 2.83
N VAL A 578 39.36 -4.10 3.29
CA VAL A 578 38.02 -4.73 3.29
C VAL A 578 37.31 -4.53 4.62
N HIS A 579 36.55 -3.45 4.71
CA HIS A 579 35.75 -3.09 5.88
C HIS A 579 34.60 -2.14 5.48
N PRO A 580 33.55 -1.99 6.32
CA PRO A 580 32.48 -1.04 6.05
C PRO A 580 32.98 0.40 5.88
N VAL A 581 32.74 1.01 4.70
CA VAL A 581 33.15 2.39 4.39
C VAL A 581 32.12 3.45 4.83
N PHE A 582 31.24 3.07 5.75
CA PHE A 582 30.18 3.91 6.30
C PHE A 582 30.23 3.89 7.82
N SER A 583 29.66 4.93 8.44
CA SER A 583 29.59 5.02 9.91
C SER A 583 28.74 3.89 10.49
N LYS A 584 29.11 3.38 11.68
CA LYS A 584 28.44 2.26 12.37
C LYS A 584 26.91 2.40 12.48
N ASN A 585 26.39 3.62 12.50
CA ASN A 585 24.96 3.94 12.65
C ASN A 585 24.30 4.43 11.34
N GLN A 586 24.96 4.24 10.20
CA GLN A 586 24.51 4.71 8.89
C GLN A 586 24.71 3.64 7.81
N VAL A 587 24.24 2.42 8.10
CA VAL A 587 24.24 1.35 7.08
C VAL A 587 23.36 1.80 5.91
N PRO A 588 23.88 1.84 4.67
CA PRO A 588 23.08 2.19 3.50
C PRO A 588 21.89 1.24 3.35
N SER A 589 20.70 1.79 3.06
CA SER A 589 19.48 1.00 2.92
C SER A 589 19.66 -0.13 1.90
N ASP A 590 20.32 0.15 0.78
CA ASP A 590 20.49 -0.82 -0.30
C ASP A 590 21.32 -2.05 0.14
N LEU A 591 22.33 -1.85 0.99
CA LEU A 591 23.12 -2.94 1.57
C LEU A 591 22.31 -3.73 2.60
N ALA A 592 21.60 -3.04 3.51
CA ALA A 592 20.76 -3.69 4.51
C ALA A 592 19.66 -4.54 3.85
N ILE A 593 18.99 -3.98 2.84
CA ILE A 593 17.97 -4.65 2.04
C ILE A 593 18.56 -5.86 1.33
N HIS A 594 19.73 -5.73 0.70
CA HIS A 594 20.41 -6.84 0.04
C HIS A 594 20.68 -8.01 0.98
N ILE A 595 21.21 -7.77 2.19
CA ILE A 595 21.49 -8.83 3.18
C ILE A 595 20.21 -9.51 3.67
N VAL A 596 19.14 -8.74 3.90
CA VAL A 596 17.85 -9.28 4.33
C VAL A 596 17.17 -10.07 3.20
N GLU A 597 17.23 -9.58 1.96
CA GLU A 597 16.73 -10.31 0.79
C GLU A 597 17.48 -11.62 0.57
N GLN A 598 18.81 -11.65 0.77
CA GLN A 598 19.56 -12.89 0.76
C GLN A 598 19.04 -13.86 1.81
N THR A 599 18.89 -13.40 3.05
CA THR A 599 18.34 -14.21 4.15
C THR A 599 16.98 -14.80 3.79
N TYR A 600 16.08 -13.99 3.22
CA TYR A 600 14.77 -14.42 2.73
C TYR A 600 14.88 -15.49 1.66
N ASN A 601 15.75 -15.29 0.67
CA ASN A 601 15.95 -16.22 -0.44
C ASN A 601 16.46 -17.59 0.01
N ARG A 602 17.24 -17.65 1.11
CA ARG A 602 17.78 -18.92 1.64
C ARG A 602 16.79 -19.67 2.52
N ILE A 603 15.94 -18.95 3.24
CA ILE A 603 15.10 -19.54 4.28
C ILE A 603 13.63 -19.64 3.88
N VAL A 604 13.08 -18.59 3.27
CA VAL A 604 11.64 -18.45 3.03
C VAL A 604 11.28 -18.82 1.60
N ALA A 605 12.01 -18.33 0.59
CA ALA A 605 11.68 -18.55 -0.81
C ALA A 605 11.44 -20.04 -1.17
N PRO A 606 12.24 -21.02 -0.68
CA PRO A 606 11.99 -22.46 -0.97
C PRO A 606 10.68 -22.99 -0.39
N THR A 607 10.06 -22.27 0.54
CA THR A 607 8.89 -22.72 1.33
C THR A 607 7.69 -21.77 1.24
N VAL A 608 7.73 -20.80 0.32
CA VAL A 608 6.73 -19.72 0.22
C VAL A 608 5.30 -20.23 0.01
N ASP A 609 5.12 -21.40 -0.60
CA ASP A 609 3.79 -22.00 -0.80
C ASP A 609 3.09 -22.35 0.53
N MET A 610 3.85 -22.62 1.59
CA MET A 610 3.29 -22.84 2.94
C MET A 610 2.69 -21.56 3.54
N LEU A 611 3.10 -20.38 3.06
CA LEU A 611 2.57 -19.08 3.46
C LEU A 611 1.31 -18.66 2.69
N ARG A 612 0.86 -19.43 1.68
CA ARG A 612 -0.31 -19.06 0.87
C ARG A 612 -1.65 -19.55 1.43
N GLN A 613 -1.65 -20.33 2.52
CA GLN A 613 -2.86 -21.01 3.04
C GLN A 613 -3.77 -20.13 3.94
N TYR A 614 -3.65 -18.80 3.91
CA TYR A 614 -4.41 -17.95 4.84
C TYR A 614 -5.87 -17.72 4.43
N LYS A 615 -6.77 -17.81 5.41
CA LYS A 615 -8.18 -17.45 5.27
C LYS A 615 -8.32 -15.93 5.10
N ALA A 616 -8.87 -15.50 3.96
CA ALA A 616 -9.30 -14.12 3.77
C ALA A 616 -10.29 -13.71 4.88
N PHE A 617 -10.16 -12.49 5.41
CA PHE A 617 -11.00 -11.90 6.48
C PHE A 617 -10.76 -12.37 7.92
N SER A 618 -9.55 -12.79 8.29
CA SER A 618 -9.15 -13.05 9.69
C SER A 618 -8.08 -12.06 10.18
N ASN A 619 -7.89 -11.91 11.51
CA ASN A 619 -6.77 -11.14 12.08
C ASN A 619 -5.39 -11.70 11.66
N ASN A 620 -5.35 -12.91 11.11
CA ASN A 620 -4.15 -13.63 10.69
C ASN A 620 -3.89 -13.51 9.18
N VAL A 621 -4.50 -12.51 8.50
CA VAL A 621 -4.22 -12.24 7.08
C VAL A 621 -2.84 -11.62 6.97
N TYR A 622 -1.92 -12.36 6.35
CA TYR A 622 -0.56 -11.95 6.11
C TYR A 622 -0.50 -10.80 5.08
N GLY A 623 0.07 -9.67 5.49
CA GLY A 623 0.38 -8.53 4.63
C GLY A 623 1.79 -8.02 4.91
N GLU A 624 2.66 -8.05 3.90
CA GLU A 624 4.06 -7.66 4.04
C GLU A 624 4.24 -6.15 3.85
N ILE A 625 5.00 -5.54 4.75
CA ILE A 625 5.56 -4.20 4.59
C ILE A 625 6.85 -4.35 3.78
N LEU A 626 6.95 -3.63 2.66
CA LEU A 626 8.07 -3.76 1.73
C LEU A 626 9.28 -2.90 2.17
N PRO A 627 10.50 -3.24 1.71
CA PRO A 627 11.73 -2.63 2.22
C PRO A 627 11.81 -1.12 2.16
N THR A 628 11.25 -0.52 1.10
CA THR A 628 11.18 0.95 0.94
C THR A 628 10.43 1.61 2.11
N LEU A 629 9.31 1.02 2.54
CA LEU A 629 8.51 1.57 3.63
C LEU A 629 9.18 1.37 4.99
N ILE A 630 9.93 0.27 5.16
CA ILE A 630 10.72 0.04 6.38
C ILE A 630 11.81 1.12 6.53
N SER A 631 12.46 1.51 5.44
CA SER A 631 13.42 2.64 5.45
C SER A 631 12.76 3.96 5.88
N GLU A 632 11.55 4.25 5.40
CA GLU A 632 10.81 5.44 5.85
C GLU A 632 10.42 5.35 7.33
N PHE A 633 10.07 4.16 7.84
CA PHE A 633 9.79 3.94 9.25
C PHE A 633 11.00 4.27 10.13
N ILE A 634 12.18 3.79 9.73
CA ILE A 634 13.44 4.09 10.42
C ILE A 634 13.69 5.59 10.49
N GLU A 635 13.53 6.28 9.35
CA GLU A 635 13.75 7.73 9.27
C GLU A 635 12.73 8.51 10.12
N HIS A 636 11.43 8.27 9.92
CA HIS A 636 10.37 9.06 10.55
C HIS A 636 10.19 8.75 12.03
N ALA A 637 10.41 7.50 12.45
CA ALA A 637 10.44 7.13 13.86
C ALA A 637 11.81 7.38 14.51
N LYS A 638 12.81 7.85 13.74
CA LYS A 638 14.17 8.16 14.20
C LYS A 638 14.78 7.00 14.98
N ILE A 639 14.74 5.81 14.40
CA ILE A 639 15.33 4.61 14.99
C ILE A 639 16.85 4.74 14.85
N THR A 640 17.57 4.51 15.95
CA THR A 640 19.02 4.59 16.04
C THR A 640 19.60 3.29 16.61
N ALA A 641 20.92 3.11 16.56
CA ALA A 641 21.60 1.95 17.15
C ALA A 641 21.29 1.73 18.64
N ASP A 642 20.95 2.80 19.38
CA ASP A 642 20.61 2.75 20.80
C ASP A 642 19.13 2.43 21.07
N SER A 643 18.31 2.34 20.02
CA SER A 643 16.87 2.10 20.14
C SER A 643 16.56 0.64 20.47
N THR A 644 15.53 0.44 21.29
CA THR A 644 14.84 -0.85 21.41
C THR A 644 13.61 -0.87 20.50
N PHE A 645 13.66 -1.68 19.45
CA PHE A 645 12.58 -1.85 18.47
C PHE A 645 11.79 -3.14 18.73
N ILE A 646 10.46 -3.07 18.71
CA ILE A 646 9.57 -4.22 18.89
C ILE A 646 8.51 -4.24 17.78
N ASP A 647 8.35 -5.37 17.09
CA ASP A 647 7.28 -5.59 16.10
C ASP A 647 6.22 -6.56 16.64
N LEU A 648 4.99 -6.07 16.83
CA LEU A 648 3.86 -6.84 17.34
C LEU A 648 3.06 -7.42 16.17
N GLY A 649 3.22 -8.73 15.93
CA GLY A 649 2.71 -9.41 14.74
C GLY A 649 3.74 -9.38 13.60
N CYS A 650 4.97 -9.82 13.88
CA CYS A 650 6.11 -9.65 12.98
C CYS A 650 6.08 -10.56 11.73
N GLY A 651 5.14 -11.50 11.63
CA GLY A 651 5.08 -12.44 10.53
C GLY A 651 6.35 -13.28 10.41
N ILE A 652 6.99 -13.23 9.24
CA ILE A 652 8.28 -13.91 9.00
C ILE A 652 9.49 -13.07 9.48
N GLY A 653 9.29 -11.88 10.04
CA GLY A 653 10.35 -11.09 10.68
C GLY A 653 11.12 -10.12 9.77
N ASN A 654 10.72 -9.90 8.51
CA ASN A 654 11.45 -9.04 7.57
C ASN A 654 11.69 -7.62 8.10
N VAL A 655 10.69 -7.02 8.74
CA VAL A 655 10.81 -5.67 9.32
C VAL A 655 11.84 -5.64 10.44
N VAL A 656 11.78 -6.61 11.36
CA VAL A 656 12.72 -6.75 12.49
C VAL A 656 14.16 -6.86 11.98
N LEU A 657 14.38 -7.69 10.96
CA LEU A 657 15.70 -7.92 10.39
C LEU A 657 16.24 -6.69 9.67
N GLN A 658 15.43 -6.00 8.85
CA GLN A 658 15.90 -4.80 8.16
C GLN A 658 16.15 -3.64 9.12
N VAL A 659 15.31 -3.46 10.16
CA VAL A 659 15.57 -2.45 11.19
C VAL A 659 16.89 -2.73 11.91
N ALA A 660 17.13 -3.99 12.30
CA ALA A 660 18.39 -4.39 12.91
C ALA A 660 19.59 -4.18 11.97
N ALA A 661 19.47 -4.56 10.70
CA ALA A 661 20.53 -4.43 9.69
C ALA A 661 20.87 -2.97 9.40
N GLN A 662 19.87 -2.11 9.26
CA GLN A 662 20.05 -0.73 8.81
C GLN A 662 20.44 0.23 9.95
N THR A 663 20.06 -0.09 11.19
CA THR A 663 20.31 0.79 12.34
C THR A 663 21.33 0.23 13.34
N GLY A 664 21.56 -1.08 13.35
CA GLY A 664 22.34 -1.78 14.37
C GLY A 664 21.63 -1.94 15.72
N CYS A 665 20.35 -1.54 15.81
CA CYS A 665 19.62 -1.51 17.07
C CYS A 665 19.21 -2.90 17.56
N TYR A 666 18.87 -2.98 18.85
CA TYR A 666 18.23 -4.18 19.40
C TYR A 666 16.80 -4.27 18.85
N ALA A 667 16.47 -5.41 18.24
CA ALA A 667 15.20 -5.58 17.52
C ALA A 667 14.53 -6.91 17.91
N CYS A 668 13.25 -6.82 18.24
CA CYS A 668 12.44 -7.95 18.65
C CYS A 668 11.17 -8.09 17.80
N GLY A 669 10.68 -9.32 17.65
CA GLY A 669 9.41 -9.62 17.01
C GLY A 669 8.63 -10.70 17.75
N ILE A 670 7.32 -10.66 17.65
CA ILE A 670 6.44 -11.71 18.13
C ILE A 670 5.35 -12.01 17.11
N GLU A 671 5.08 -13.29 16.89
CA GLU A 671 4.11 -13.77 15.90
C GLU A 671 3.29 -14.93 16.47
N ILE A 672 1.98 -14.87 16.30
CA ILE A 672 1.03 -15.86 16.83
C ILE A 672 0.96 -17.14 15.97
N MET A 673 1.23 -17.03 14.67
CA MET A 673 1.17 -18.14 13.74
C MET A 673 2.47 -18.95 13.77
N LYS A 674 2.36 -20.24 14.12
CA LYS A 674 3.48 -21.18 14.25
C LYS A 674 4.42 -21.22 13.05
N VAL A 675 3.88 -21.28 11.82
CA VAL A 675 4.70 -21.42 10.60
C VAL A 675 5.49 -20.13 10.32
N PRO A 676 4.87 -18.93 10.23
CA PRO A 676 5.60 -17.67 10.17
C PRO A 676 6.62 -17.48 11.27
N ALA A 677 6.27 -17.73 12.54
CA ALA A 677 7.18 -17.58 13.66
C ALA A 677 8.40 -18.53 13.57
N LYS A 678 8.19 -19.77 13.10
CA LYS A 678 9.29 -20.73 12.85
C LYS A 678 10.22 -20.23 11.73
N LEU A 679 9.65 -19.73 10.64
CA LEU A 679 10.44 -19.15 9.54
C LEU A 679 11.21 -17.91 10.01
N ALA A 680 10.56 -17.05 10.79
CA ALA A 680 11.18 -15.85 11.35
C ALA A 680 12.39 -16.18 12.24
N LYS A 681 12.26 -17.17 13.14
CA LYS A 681 13.38 -17.65 13.96
C LYS A 681 14.55 -18.16 13.09
N ARG A 682 14.25 -18.94 12.04
CA ARG A 682 15.28 -19.41 11.10
C ARG A 682 15.92 -18.26 10.32
N GLN A 683 15.13 -17.26 9.90
CA GLN A 683 15.65 -16.06 9.25
C GLN A 683 16.58 -15.29 10.19
N ALA A 684 16.23 -15.11 11.46
CA ALA A 684 17.09 -14.42 12.43
C ALA A 684 18.44 -15.14 12.65
N GLN A 685 18.45 -16.48 12.65
CA GLN A 685 19.68 -17.28 12.74
C GLN A 685 20.55 -17.15 11.49
N GLU A 686 19.96 -17.23 10.30
CA GLU A 686 20.69 -17.06 9.03
C GLU A 686 21.17 -15.62 8.86
N PHE A 687 20.36 -14.63 9.22
CA PHE A 687 20.71 -13.21 9.23
C PHE A 687 21.97 -12.94 10.03
N ALA A 688 22.10 -13.51 11.23
CA ALA A 688 23.28 -13.32 12.07
C ALA A 688 24.56 -13.84 11.37
N LYS A 689 24.49 -14.99 10.71
CA LYS A 689 25.61 -15.53 9.92
C LYS A 689 25.92 -14.65 8.71
N ARG A 690 24.88 -14.19 8.01
CA ARG A 690 25.01 -13.30 6.84
C ARG A 690 25.70 -12.00 7.22
N MET A 691 25.32 -11.37 8.34
CA MET A 691 26.00 -10.18 8.84
C MET A 691 27.50 -10.42 9.08
N GLN A 692 27.88 -11.61 9.59
CA GLN A 692 29.29 -11.99 9.72
C GLN A 692 30.01 -12.13 8.37
N LEU A 693 29.36 -12.70 7.35
CA LEU A 693 29.94 -12.80 5.99
C LEU A 693 30.25 -11.44 5.37
N TYR A 694 29.50 -10.40 5.73
CA TYR A 694 29.72 -9.03 5.27
C TYR A 694 30.63 -8.21 6.20
N ASN A 695 31.25 -8.83 7.21
CA ASN A 695 32.03 -8.16 8.25
C ASN A 695 31.25 -7.04 8.97
N MET A 696 29.96 -7.30 9.23
CA MET A 696 29.05 -6.34 9.87
C MET A 696 28.61 -6.84 11.25
N GLY A 697 28.75 -5.98 12.26
CA GLY A 697 28.19 -6.22 13.58
C GLY A 697 26.69 -5.90 13.64
N HIS A 698 25.96 -6.59 14.50
CA HIS A 698 24.57 -6.28 14.80
C HIS A 698 24.25 -6.57 16.27
N SER A 699 23.24 -5.88 16.82
CA SER A 699 22.68 -6.24 18.12
C SER A 699 21.83 -7.52 18.02
N PRO A 700 21.62 -8.25 19.12
CA PRO A 700 20.81 -9.47 19.10
C PRO A 700 19.41 -9.22 18.52
N VAL A 701 18.98 -10.11 17.62
CA VAL A 701 17.60 -10.16 17.11
C VAL A 701 16.86 -11.30 17.79
N ARG A 702 15.72 -11.02 18.43
CA ARG A 702 14.92 -12.05 19.12
C ARG A 702 13.53 -12.15 18.52
N ILE A 703 13.08 -13.37 18.25
CA ILE A 703 11.74 -13.63 17.72
C ILE A 703 11.03 -14.69 18.56
N TRP A 704 9.84 -14.35 19.05
CA TRP A 704 8.99 -15.26 19.82
C TRP A 704 7.80 -15.76 19.01
N HIS A 705 7.34 -16.95 19.38
CA HIS A 705 6.06 -17.49 18.92
C HIS A 705 5.06 -17.38 20.07
N GLY A 706 3.98 -16.63 19.88
CA GLY A 706 2.96 -16.43 20.91
C GLY A 706 2.03 -15.25 20.62
N ASP A 707 1.00 -15.11 21.45
CA ASP A 707 0.14 -13.93 21.45
C ASP A 707 0.85 -12.78 22.17
N PHE A 708 0.98 -11.63 21.51
CA PHE A 708 1.59 -10.45 22.10
C PHE A 708 0.77 -9.85 23.24
N CYS A 709 -0.53 -10.11 23.31
CA CYS A 709 -1.37 -9.68 24.43
C CYS A 709 -1.11 -10.49 25.71
N GLU A 710 -0.61 -11.72 25.59
CA GLU A 710 -0.43 -12.66 26.71
C GLU A 710 1.06 -12.93 27.03
N SER A 711 1.97 -12.52 26.16
CA SER A 711 3.41 -12.79 26.31
C SER A 711 4.05 -12.02 27.45
N THR A 712 4.62 -12.75 28.40
CA THR A 712 5.45 -12.20 29.49
C THR A 712 6.71 -11.50 28.99
N ASP A 713 7.26 -11.94 27.86
CA ASP A 713 8.43 -11.30 27.24
C ASP A 713 8.07 -9.91 26.70
N VAL A 714 6.93 -9.78 26.02
CA VAL A 714 6.42 -8.50 25.55
C VAL A 714 6.14 -7.58 26.75
N GLN A 715 5.44 -8.05 27.77
CA GLN A 715 5.13 -7.27 28.97
C GLN A 715 6.40 -6.72 29.66
N ARG A 716 7.49 -7.49 29.72
CA ARG A 716 8.78 -7.03 30.29
C ARG A 716 9.50 -6.00 29.41
N LEU A 717 9.30 -6.04 28.10
CA LEU A 717 10.02 -5.20 27.13
C LEU A 717 9.30 -3.90 26.79
N LEU A 718 7.97 -3.85 26.85
CA LEU A 718 7.20 -2.65 26.54
C LEU A 718 7.68 -1.41 27.33
N PRO A 719 7.98 -1.48 28.65
CA PRO A 719 8.48 -0.33 29.40
C PRO A 719 9.84 0.20 28.90
N GLN A 720 10.60 -0.63 28.19
CA GLN A 720 11.94 -0.31 27.69
C GLN A 720 11.92 0.14 26.22
N ALA A 721 10.83 -0.13 25.50
CA ALA A 721 10.70 0.10 24.07
C ALA A 721 10.84 1.58 23.68
N ASP A 722 11.67 1.87 22.69
CA ASP A 722 11.77 3.20 22.07
C ASP A 722 10.83 3.31 20.87
N VAL A 723 10.68 2.21 20.12
CA VAL A 723 9.81 2.13 18.96
C VAL A 723 9.05 0.81 18.93
N VAL A 724 7.74 0.89 18.73
CA VAL A 724 6.84 -0.27 18.55
C VAL A 724 6.19 -0.19 17.18
N LEU A 725 6.27 -1.24 16.39
CA LEU A 725 5.52 -1.39 15.14
C LEU A 725 4.31 -2.29 15.37
N VAL A 726 3.17 -1.88 14.81
CA VAL A 726 1.97 -2.71 14.69
C VAL A 726 1.36 -2.54 13.31
N ASN A 727 1.43 -3.57 12.47
CA ASN A 727 0.69 -3.59 11.21
C ASN A 727 -0.82 -3.90 11.43
N ASN A 728 -1.56 -2.93 11.94
CA ASN A 728 -2.99 -3.08 12.28
C ASN A 728 -3.96 -2.89 11.09
N TYR A 729 -3.51 -3.05 9.85
CA TYR A 729 -4.35 -2.84 8.67
C TYR A 729 -5.59 -3.75 8.63
N ALA A 730 -5.44 -5.02 9.01
CA ALA A 730 -6.52 -6.00 9.03
C ALA A 730 -7.11 -6.25 10.43
N PHE A 731 -6.56 -5.65 11.48
CA PHE A 731 -6.99 -5.92 12.86
C PHE A 731 -8.39 -5.37 13.15
N ASP A 732 -9.17 -6.14 13.89
CA ASP A 732 -10.47 -5.73 14.41
C ASP A 732 -10.39 -4.67 15.53
N SER A 733 -11.53 -4.09 15.89
CA SER A 733 -11.59 -3.04 16.91
C SER A 733 -11.23 -3.54 18.32
N LYS A 734 -11.49 -4.81 18.65
CA LYS A 734 -11.22 -5.38 19.97
C LYS A 734 -9.70 -5.51 20.19
N LEU A 735 -8.99 -6.02 19.19
CA LEU A 735 -7.54 -6.15 19.24
C LEU A 735 -6.86 -4.76 19.31
N ASN A 736 -7.38 -3.77 18.57
CA ASN A 736 -6.88 -2.39 18.68
C ASN A 736 -7.11 -1.78 20.07
N GLN A 737 -8.22 -2.12 20.75
CA GLN A 737 -8.45 -1.70 22.14
C GLN A 737 -7.47 -2.35 23.11
N ASN A 738 -7.19 -3.66 22.95
CA ASN A 738 -6.18 -4.35 23.76
C ASN A 738 -4.79 -3.73 23.58
N LEU A 739 -4.41 -3.40 22.35
CA LEU A 739 -3.15 -2.70 22.06
C LEU A 739 -3.07 -1.34 22.75
N LEU A 740 -4.16 -0.56 22.75
CA LEU A 740 -4.23 0.71 23.50
C LEU A 740 -4.00 0.51 25.00
N GLN A 741 -4.48 -0.59 25.59
CA GLN A 741 -4.20 -0.92 27.00
C GLN A 741 -2.72 -1.25 27.19
N MET A 742 -2.12 -2.05 26.31
CA MET A 742 -0.69 -2.36 26.36
C MET A 742 0.19 -1.11 26.24
N PHE A 743 -0.24 -0.11 25.47
CA PHE A 743 0.52 1.13 25.30
C PHE A 743 0.59 2.00 26.56
N LEU A 744 -0.21 1.72 27.58
CA LEU A 744 -0.13 2.41 28.87
C LEU A 744 1.23 2.16 29.57
N ASP A 745 1.82 0.99 29.33
CA ASP A 745 3.11 0.56 29.91
C ASP A 745 4.33 1.18 29.19
N LEU A 746 4.12 1.83 28.04
CA LEU A 746 5.22 2.44 27.28
C LEU A 746 5.77 3.68 27.97
N LYS A 747 7.10 3.84 27.96
CA LYS A 747 7.77 5.02 28.49
C LYS A 747 7.44 6.29 27.70
N GLU A 748 7.66 7.44 28.34
CA GLU A 748 7.48 8.74 27.68
C GLU A 748 8.40 8.86 26.46
N GLY A 749 7.89 9.38 25.35
CA GLY A 749 8.64 9.57 24.12
C GLY A 749 8.72 8.34 23.20
N THR A 750 8.25 7.17 23.63
CA THR A 750 8.15 5.98 22.77
C THR A 750 7.30 6.27 21.54
N ARG A 751 7.73 5.76 20.38
CA ARG A 751 7.05 5.96 19.10
C ARG A 751 6.35 4.69 18.66
N ILE A 752 5.10 4.80 18.27
CA ILE A 752 4.29 3.68 17.79
C ILE A 752 4.02 3.90 16.30
N ILE A 753 4.41 2.94 15.47
CA ILE A 753 4.18 2.96 14.03
C ILE A 753 2.98 2.07 13.72
N SER A 754 1.99 2.59 13.00
CA SER A 754 0.79 1.81 12.64
C SER A 754 0.18 2.23 11.30
N LEU A 755 -0.57 1.33 10.66
CA LEU A 755 -1.26 1.62 9.39
C LEU A 755 -2.69 2.18 9.58
N LYS A 756 -3.26 2.03 10.77
CA LYS A 756 -4.46 2.74 11.24
C LYS A 756 -4.14 3.51 12.52
N PRO A 757 -4.67 4.72 12.69
CA PRO A 757 -4.36 5.54 13.85
C PRO A 757 -5.05 4.99 15.11
N PHE A 758 -4.34 4.97 16.24
CA PHE A 758 -4.93 4.70 17.56
C PHE A 758 -5.59 5.92 18.20
N VAL A 759 -5.22 7.12 17.74
CA VAL A 759 -5.81 8.40 18.15
C VAL A 759 -5.99 9.27 16.91
N THR A 760 -7.08 10.01 16.83
CA THR A 760 -7.30 10.94 15.71
C THR A 760 -6.36 12.16 15.82
N PRO A 761 -5.84 12.71 14.70
CA PRO A 761 -4.99 13.90 14.74
C PRO A 761 -5.63 15.11 15.44
N ASP A 762 -6.96 15.22 15.38
CA ASP A 762 -7.74 16.30 15.98
C ASP A 762 -8.19 16.02 17.42
N HIS A 763 -7.71 14.94 18.04
CA HIS A 763 -8.13 14.55 19.40
C HIS A 763 -7.81 15.64 20.43
N LYS A 764 -8.88 16.21 21.01
CA LYS A 764 -8.81 17.18 22.10
C LYS A 764 -9.10 16.50 23.44
N ILE A 765 -8.21 16.73 24.39
CA ILE A 765 -8.40 16.31 25.78
C ILE A 765 -9.48 17.19 26.42
N SER A 766 -10.38 16.56 27.15
CA SER A 766 -11.52 17.13 27.87
C SER A 766 -11.68 16.38 29.20
N ALA A 767 -12.48 16.92 30.13
CA ALA A 767 -12.73 16.26 31.41
C ALA A 767 -13.34 14.84 31.26
N ARG A 768 -14.03 14.54 30.15
CA ARG A 768 -14.67 13.23 29.93
C ARG A 768 -13.72 12.15 29.42
N ASN A 769 -12.66 12.52 28.69
CA ASN A 769 -11.76 11.57 28.02
C ASN A 769 -10.32 11.63 28.54
N ILE A 770 -10.04 12.44 29.57
CA ILE A 770 -8.66 12.64 30.04
C ILE A 770 -7.97 11.37 30.55
N TYR A 771 -8.74 10.42 31.08
CA TYR A 771 -8.25 9.13 31.55
C TYR A 771 -8.31 8.04 30.48
N SER A 772 -8.63 8.39 29.23
CA SER A 772 -8.64 7.43 28.13
C SER A 772 -7.21 7.17 27.65
N PRO A 773 -6.85 5.93 27.25
CA PRO A 773 -5.50 5.62 26.76
C PRO A 773 -5.07 6.45 25.55
N GLU A 774 -6.02 6.98 24.76
CA GLU A 774 -5.72 7.84 23.61
C GLU A 774 -5.16 9.21 24.04
N SER A 775 -5.48 9.67 25.26
CA SER A 775 -5.05 10.99 25.75
C SER A 775 -3.55 11.11 25.98
N ILE A 776 -2.82 9.99 26.12
CA ILE A 776 -1.36 9.98 26.25
C ILE A 776 -0.65 10.00 24.89
N LEU A 777 -1.38 9.98 23.77
CA LEU A 777 -0.80 9.87 22.44
C LEU A 777 -0.89 11.19 21.67
N THR A 778 0.18 11.50 20.96
CA THR A 778 0.20 12.50 19.88
C THR A 778 0.45 11.78 18.57
N VAL A 779 -0.18 12.18 17.46
CA VAL A 779 -0.06 11.44 16.20
C VAL A 779 0.41 12.34 15.07
N ARG A 780 1.30 11.80 14.24
CA ARG A 780 1.68 12.34 12.93
C ARG A 780 1.28 11.36 11.85
N ARG A 781 0.75 11.89 10.75
CA ARG A 781 0.29 11.11 9.60
C ARG A 781 1.28 11.28 8.45
N TYR A 782 1.61 10.17 7.82
CA TYR A 782 2.51 10.07 6.67
C TYR A 782 1.81 9.33 5.53
N GLN A 783 2.28 9.55 4.31
CA GLN A 783 1.79 8.88 3.11
C GLN A 783 2.88 7.97 2.56
N TYR A 784 2.50 6.76 2.16
CA TYR A 784 3.37 5.84 1.44
C TYR A 784 2.83 5.63 0.02
N TRP A 785 3.70 5.20 -0.90
CA TRP A 785 3.38 5.12 -2.33
C TRP A 785 3.28 3.67 -2.84
N SER A 786 3.26 3.49 -4.17
CA SER A 786 3.35 2.18 -4.82
C SER A 786 4.63 1.45 -4.37
N GLN A 787 4.61 0.11 -4.34
CA GLN A 787 5.72 -0.75 -3.90
C GLN A 787 6.15 -0.56 -2.42
N CYS A 788 5.23 -0.12 -1.55
CA CYS A 788 5.46 -0.01 -0.11
C CYS A 788 4.81 -1.15 0.70
N VAL A 789 3.79 -1.83 0.15
CA VAL A 789 3.08 -2.95 0.79
C VAL A 789 2.73 -4.03 -0.25
N SER A 790 2.60 -5.30 0.15
CA SER A 790 2.42 -6.41 -0.80
C SER A 790 1.00 -6.59 -1.34
N TRP A 791 -0.04 -6.14 -0.62
CA TRP A 791 -1.44 -6.40 -0.97
C TRP A 791 -2.07 -5.35 -1.92
N THR A 792 -1.40 -4.21 -2.15
CA THR A 792 -1.89 -3.16 -3.04
C THR A 792 -0.75 -2.36 -3.67
N ASP A 793 -0.84 -2.10 -4.96
CA ASP A 793 0.06 -1.19 -5.67
C ASP A 793 -0.37 0.29 -5.53
N SER A 794 -1.45 0.55 -4.79
CA SER A 794 -1.90 1.90 -4.46
C SER A 794 -1.17 2.40 -3.21
N GLY A 795 -0.81 3.68 -3.20
CA GLY A 795 -0.34 4.33 -1.98
C GLY A 795 -1.40 4.35 -0.88
N GLY A 796 -0.97 4.65 0.33
CA GLY A 796 -1.82 4.68 1.52
C GLY A 796 -1.23 5.60 2.59
N GLU A 797 -1.67 5.42 3.82
CA GLU A 797 -1.26 6.24 4.95
C GLU A 797 -0.75 5.37 6.10
N TYR A 798 0.20 5.89 6.85
CA TYR A 798 0.63 5.33 8.11
C TYR A 798 0.82 6.45 9.13
N PHE A 799 0.96 6.05 10.38
CA PHE A 799 0.91 6.96 11.50
C PHE A 799 2.07 6.66 12.44
N VAL A 800 2.75 7.70 12.87
CA VAL A 800 3.71 7.63 13.97
C VAL A 800 3.09 8.35 15.14
N GLN A 801 2.70 7.59 16.17
CA GLN A 801 2.25 8.15 17.44
C GLN A 801 3.43 8.29 18.40
N THR A 802 3.41 9.29 19.26
CA THR A 802 4.39 9.46 20.34
C THR A 802 3.67 9.54 21.66
N VAL A 803 4.14 8.76 22.62
CA VAL A 803 3.68 8.80 24.01
C VAL A 803 4.10 10.14 24.62
N ASP A 804 3.12 11.00 24.89
CA ASP A 804 3.25 12.36 25.44
C ASP A 804 2.16 12.59 26.50
N ARG A 805 2.50 12.31 27.75
CA ARG A 805 1.65 12.56 28.94
C ARG A 805 1.68 14.03 29.36
N SER A 806 2.53 14.88 28.78
CA SER A 806 2.63 16.30 29.15
C SER A 806 1.34 17.08 28.85
N ARG A 807 0.60 16.69 27.81
CA ARG A 807 -0.69 17.28 27.44
C ARG A 807 -1.76 17.04 28.52
N MET A 808 -1.85 15.80 29.00
CA MET A 808 -2.73 15.41 30.09
C MET A 808 -2.36 16.16 31.38
N LYS A 809 -1.08 16.16 31.77
CA LYS A 809 -0.58 16.90 32.94
C LYS A 809 -0.93 18.39 32.87
N LYS A 810 -0.69 19.05 31.73
CA LYS A 810 -1.06 20.46 31.53
C LYS A 810 -2.56 20.70 31.65
N PHE A 811 -3.40 19.77 31.20
CA PHE A 811 -4.85 19.89 31.32
C PHE A 811 -5.31 19.78 32.78
N LEU A 812 -4.81 18.77 33.53
CA LEU A 812 -5.13 18.59 34.94
C LEU A 812 -4.72 19.80 35.77
N ALA A 813 -3.50 20.31 35.56
CA ALA A 813 -3.00 21.50 36.25
C ALA A 813 -3.88 22.74 35.98
N ARG A 814 -4.33 22.96 34.73
CA ARG A 814 -5.18 24.10 34.36
C ARG A 814 -6.58 24.06 34.98
N HIS A 815 -7.07 22.89 35.35
CA HIS A 815 -8.42 22.70 35.89
C HIS A 815 -8.42 22.37 37.39
N GLY A 816 -7.28 22.49 38.08
CA GLY A 816 -7.17 22.20 39.51
C GLY A 816 -7.45 20.74 39.86
N MET A 817 -7.15 19.81 38.96
CA MET A 817 -7.36 18.36 39.12
C MET A 817 -6.04 17.60 39.36
N MET A 818 -4.99 18.28 39.85
CA MET A 818 -3.68 17.70 40.17
C MET A 818 -3.49 17.50 41.66
#